data_AF-A0A1D2WNY8-F1
#
_entry.id   AF-A0A1D2WNY8-F1
#
_cell.length_a   1.000
_cell.length_b   1.000
_cell.length_c   1.000
_cell.angle_alpha   90.00
_cell.angle_beta   90.00
_cell.angle_gamma   90.00
#
_symmetry.space_group_name_H-M   'P 1'
#
loop_
_entity.id
_entity.type
_entity.pdbx_description
1 polymer ?
#
loop_
_entity_poly.entity_id
_entity_poly.type
_entity_poly.pdbx_seq_one_letter_code
_entity_poly.pdbx_strand_id
1 'polypeptide(L)'
;MNMDEILNGARTAFIDEKLDSSLDFRPKLLHNGKETKVINSIRDELQNCDEFIISSAFITLSGLTPLLEEFRNLEQKNIKGKILTTDYLNFTEPKALRKLQQFGNIEVKIYSQEKEGFHTKGYIFKKDDVYKGIVGSSNLTMNALSVNKEWNVEFTSLKEGEMLSEIKSEFFALWREADDLNNVLPEYEKIYNDNKRFTDLRKITAEIKKKNITLTPNIMQEQFIENLRKLIKQGEKRAILVSATGTGKTYASAFAVNDFNPKKLLFLVHREQIAKQSINAYKNVFKDHENFGLLSGNSKDYDKNYLFSTIQTMSKDDVFRRYDKNHFDYIIIDEVHKAGALSYQKIFQYFEPKFWLGMTASPERTDGFNIYDLFDNNIAHEIRLQEALEEDLLCPFHYFGIADVEFCDGEIDDSFEDFNLLASDKRVDYLIEKSEFYGYSGDRRKALVFCSRKKEAELLSDEFNRRGYNSTVLTGDDSQEKRIEAIDRLTNDENPDKLEFIFTVDIFNEGVDIPEINQVLLVRPTESPIIFIQQLGRGLRKYENKEYVVIIDFIGNYKNNFMIPIALSGDRSYDKDKIRKYLMEGNKIIPGASSINFDEISRKRIYESINNSSFSKIGVFKEKYNNLKYKLGRIPSLHDFAINGEFNPELILNHSRFDSYHNFLDYVDNDYNSTLSDAEVASLKFISKKLIKGIRPHELVILSCLKFNNYFTVNQIEKYLNEKYGLSNQFKSIRNAINYLSMNFYRKETSDDYQANTVTSFVSKEKIIDYEDIFFNFDEEIYNDLENNKDFKFEISHYFKSCLINPVYLNHFEDAVKYAIFKYAQVYKSNDKFRLYEKYSREDVLRLLNWERFMNAQNIGGYKVKYNTCPIFVTYDKKDDISETINYEDQFLSKQLFSWMSRNNRKISSSELEPIVNYTDLDIELFIQKSNDEGIEFYYVGKLTPLEHDQLYREIEGKQHPIVNFKFKISPEVKDELYSYFIND
;
A
#
# COMPACT_ATOMS: atom_id res chain seq x y z
N MET A 1 -2.14 -27.84 -26.14
CA MET A 1 -1.53 -27.26 -24.91
C MET A 1 -2.59 -27.03 -23.84
N ASN A 2 -3.66 -26.27 -24.13
CA ASN A 2 -4.66 -25.92 -23.09
C ASN A 2 -5.48 -27.10 -22.54
N MET A 3 -5.74 -28.15 -23.33
CA MET A 3 -6.53 -29.31 -22.87
C MET A 3 -5.84 -30.08 -21.72
N ASP A 4 -4.55 -30.34 -21.84
CA ASP A 4 -3.80 -31.08 -20.81
C ASP A 4 -3.68 -30.26 -19.52
N GLU A 5 -3.48 -28.94 -19.63
CA GLU A 5 -3.46 -28.02 -18.48
C GLU A 5 -4.82 -27.96 -17.77
N ILE A 6 -5.93 -27.90 -18.51
CA ILE A 6 -7.29 -27.96 -17.93
C ILE A 6 -7.52 -29.32 -17.24
N LEU A 7 -7.10 -30.44 -17.86
CA LEU A 7 -7.23 -31.76 -17.25
C LEU A 7 -6.42 -31.88 -15.96
N ASN A 8 -5.19 -31.36 -15.94
CA ASN A 8 -4.34 -31.34 -14.75
C ASN A 8 -4.92 -30.41 -13.66
N GLY A 9 -5.42 -29.24 -14.05
CA GLY A 9 -6.14 -28.32 -13.16
C GLY A 9 -7.36 -28.96 -12.51
N ALA A 10 -8.21 -29.63 -13.31
CA ALA A 10 -9.38 -30.35 -12.83
C ALA A 10 -9.02 -31.54 -11.92
N ARG A 11 -8.00 -32.34 -12.28
CA ARG A 11 -7.48 -33.41 -11.42
C ARG A 11 -7.02 -32.85 -10.08
N THR A 12 -6.34 -31.71 -10.10
CA THR A 12 -5.86 -31.14 -8.84
C THR A 12 -6.99 -30.58 -7.98
N ALA A 13 -7.92 -29.83 -8.57
CA ALA A 13 -9.00 -29.18 -7.83
C ALA A 13 -10.04 -30.18 -7.30
N PHE A 14 -10.35 -31.24 -8.06
CA PHE A 14 -11.44 -32.15 -7.75
C PHE A 14 -11.01 -33.54 -7.28
N ILE A 15 -9.73 -33.93 -7.42
CA ILE A 15 -9.25 -35.27 -7.08
C ILE A 15 -8.15 -35.24 -6.00
N ASP A 16 -7.04 -34.53 -6.21
CA ASP A 16 -5.91 -34.50 -5.27
C ASP A 16 -5.17 -33.14 -5.30
N GLU A 17 -5.28 -32.38 -4.21
CA GLU A 17 -4.66 -31.05 -4.07
C GLU A 17 -3.12 -31.05 -4.14
N LYS A 18 -2.48 -32.22 -3.97
CA LYS A 18 -1.02 -32.37 -3.98
C LYS A 18 -0.42 -32.41 -5.39
N LEU A 19 -1.26 -32.51 -6.42
CA LEU A 19 -0.82 -32.50 -7.80
C LEU A 19 -0.39 -31.08 -8.22
N ASP A 20 0.61 -31.00 -9.09
CA ASP A 20 1.04 -29.74 -9.68
C ASP A 20 0.21 -29.42 -10.93
N SER A 21 -0.29 -28.19 -11.02
CA SER A 21 -1.07 -27.70 -12.17
C SER A 21 -1.06 -26.17 -12.20
N SER A 22 -1.18 -25.60 -13.40
CA SER A 22 -1.30 -24.15 -13.57
C SER A 22 -2.55 -23.61 -12.85
N LEU A 23 -2.38 -22.47 -12.19
CA LEU A 23 -3.43 -21.79 -11.45
C LEU A 23 -4.46 -21.16 -12.39
N ASP A 24 -4.06 -20.78 -13.61
CA ASP A 24 -4.93 -20.19 -14.62
C ASP A 24 -6.01 -21.16 -15.15
N PHE A 25 -5.73 -22.47 -15.11
CA PHE A 25 -6.64 -23.52 -15.58
C PHE A 25 -7.28 -24.33 -14.46
N ARG A 26 -6.90 -24.09 -13.20
CA ARG A 26 -7.42 -24.80 -12.03
C ARG A 26 -8.76 -24.20 -11.58
N PRO A 27 -9.84 -24.99 -11.48
CA PRO A 27 -11.08 -24.54 -10.85
C PRO A 27 -10.83 -24.11 -9.40
N LYS A 28 -11.40 -22.97 -8.99
CA LYS A 28 -11.15 -22.40 -7.65
C LYS A 28 -12.40 -21.75 -7.03
N LEU A 29 -12.43 -21.74 -5.69
CA LEU A 29 -13.47 -21.09 -4.91
C LEU A 29 -13.14 -19.61 -4.72
N LEU A 30 -13.99 -18.73 -5.24
CA LEU A 30 -13.91 -17.28 -5.04
C LEU A 30 -14.84 -16.85 -3.90
N HIS A 31 -14.27 -16.14 -2.94
CA HIS A 31 -14.99 -15.61 -1.78
C HIS A 31 -14.35 -14.30 -1.28
N ASN A 32 -15.12 -13.50 -0.54
CA ASN A 32 -14.61 -12.28 0.08
C ASN A 32 -13.97 -12.59 1.45
N GLY A 33 -12.66 -12.39 1.51
CA GLY A 33 -11.79 -12.53 2.66
C GLY A 33 -10.98 -11.26 2.91
N LYS A 34 -9.97 -11.32 3.80
CA LYS A 34 -9.06 -10.18 4.02
C LYS A 34 -8.16 -9.91 2.81
N GLU A 35 -7.74 -10.98 2.12
CA GLU A 35 -6.78 -10.91 1.00
C GLU A 35 -7.43 -11.26 -0.35
N THR A 36 -8.70 -11.67 -0.37
CA THR A 36 -9.41 -12.10 -1.58
C THR A 36 -10.73 -11.37 -1.71
N LYS A 37 -11.06 -10.92 -2.93
CA LYS A 37 -12.36 -10.33 -3.27
C LYS A 37 -12.81 -10.83 -4.63
N VAL A 38 -14.11 -11.10 -4.77
CA VAL A 38 -14.69 -11.57 -6.04
C VAL A 38 -14.50 -10.53 -7.15
N ILE A 39 -14.57 -9.24 -6.81
CA ILE A 39 -14.36 -8.14 -7.79
C ILE A 39 -13.00 -8.20 -8.47
N ASN A 40 -11.96 -8.64 -7.75
CA ASN A 40 -10.60 -8.68 -8.28
C ASN A 40 -10.48 -9.76 -9.35
N SER A 41 -11.08 -10.93 -9.14
CA SER A 41 -11.14 -11.98 -10.17
C SER A 41 -11.94 -11.53 -11.39
N ILE A 42 -13.08 -10.87 -11.21
CA ILE A 42 -13.87 -10.32 -12.33
C ILE A 42 -13.05 -9.29 -13.12
N ARG A 43 -12.33 -8.40 -12.43
CA ARG A 43 -11.46 -7.40 -13.06
C ARG A 43 -10.31 -8.05 -13.83
N ASP A 44 -9.63 -9.01 -13.22
CA ASP A 44 -8.51 -9.73 -13.84
C ASP A 44 -8.99 -10.42 -15.14
N GLU A 45 -10.18 -11.02 -15.14
CA GLU A 45 -10.76 -11.65 -16.34
C GLU A 45 -11.27 -10.63 -17.38
N LEU A 46 -11.87 -9.52 -16.95
CA LEU A 46 -12.26 -8.43 -17.86
C LEU A 46 -11.05 -7.86 -18.60
N GLN A 47 -9.92 -7.66 -17.93
CA GLN A 47 -8.70 -7.12 -18.55
C GLN A 47 -8.09 -8.04 -19.62
N ASN A 48 -8.34 -9.35 -19.51
CA ASN A 48 -7.69 -10.37 -20.33
C ASN A 48 -8.60 -11.02 -21.38
N CYS A 49 -9.89 -10.65 -21.46
CA CYS A 49 -10.85 -11.26 -22.39
C CYS A 49 -10.93 -10.57 -23.76
N ASP A 50 -11.46 -11.28 -24.75
CA ASP A 50 -11.81 -10.77 -26.09
C ASP A 50 -13.34 -10.65 -26.30
N GLU A 51 -14.12 -11.27 -25.41
CA GLU A 51 -15.58 -11.22 -25.35
C GLU A 51 -16.05 -11.59 -23.93
N PHE A 52 -17.11 -10.97 -23.44
CA PHE A 52 -17.68 -11.31 -22.13
C PHE A 52 -19.22 -11.34 -22.10
N ILE A 53 -19.74 -12.16 -21.20
CA ILE A 53 -21.16 -12.30 -20.91
C ILE A 53 -21.37 -12.18 -19.39
N ILE A 54 -22.26 -11.30 -18.97
CA ILE A 54 -22.65 -11.15 -17.57
C ILE A 54 -24.14 -11.38 -17.46
N SER A 55 -24.54 -12.29 -16.57
CA SER A 55 -25.91 -12.56 -16.18
C SER A 55 -26.03 -12.27 -14.69
N SER A 56 -26.66 -11.16 -14.33
CA SER A 56 -26.74 -10.72 -12.93
C SER A 56 -28.13 -10.21 -12.61
N ALA A 57 -28.77 -10.87 -11.64
CA ALA A 57 -30.12 -10.50 -11.22
C ALA A 57 -30.20 -9.06 -10.72
N PHE A 58 -29.17 -8.60 -10.00
CA PHE A 58 -29.12 -7.27 -9.40
C PHE A 58 -27.88 -6.52 -9.85
N ILE A 59 -28.10 -5.33 -10.41
CA ILE A 59 -27.04 -4.40 -10.80
C ILE A 59 -27.26 -3.07 -10.08
N THR A 60 -26.23 -2.61 -9.39
CA THR A 60 -26.21 -1.31 -8.69
C THR A 60 -25.06 -0.46 -9.21
N LEU A 61 -25.20 0.87 -9.10
CA LEU A 61 -24.14 1.79 -9.51
C LEU A 61 -22.89 1.63 -8.63
N SER A 62 -23.06 1.31 -7.35
CA SER A 62 -21.96 1.01 -6.42
C SER A 62 -21.17 -0.25 -6.81
N GLY A 63 -21.84 -1.28 -7.34
CA GLY A 63 -21.17 -2.46 -7.89
C GLY A 63 -20.46 -2.20 -9.22
N LEU A 64 -20.98 -1.27 -10.02
CA LEU A 64 -20.43 -0.94 -11.35
C LEU A 64 -19.26 0.05 -11.29
N THR A 65 -19.31 1.03 -10.37
CA THR A 65 -18.34 2.13 -10.30
C THR A 65 -16.88 1.66 -10.28
N PRO A 66 -16.48 0.65 -9.49
CA PRO A 66 -15.10 0.16 -9.49
C PRO A 66 -14.63 -0.44 -10.82
N LEU A 67 -15.55 -0.84 -11.69
CA LEU A 67 -15.29 -1.53 -12.97
C LEU A 67 -15.35 -0.58 -14.19
N LEU A 68 -15.60 0.71 -13.97
CA LEU A 68 -15.78 1.67 -15.07
C LEU A 68 -14.53 1.83 -15.94
N GLU A 69 -13.34 1.74 -15.34
CA GLU A 69 -12.08 1.79 -16.08
C GLU A 69 -11.88 0.57 -16.96
N GLU A 70 -12.21 -0.62 -16.46
CA GLU A 70 -12.16 -1.85 -17.22
C GLU A 70 -13.12 -1.81 -18.42
N PHE A 71 -14.36 -1.35 -18.22
CA PHE A 71 -15.31 -1.21 -19.32
C PHE A 71 -14.87 -0.17 -20.35
N ARG A 72 -14.29 0.96 -19.91
CA ARG A 72 -13.71 1.97 -20.81
C ARG A 72 -12.57 1.41 -21.66
N ASN A 73 -11.66 0.65 -21.04
CA ASN A 73 -10.54 0.03 -21.74
C ASN A 73 -11.02 -1.03 -22.74
N LEU A 74 -12.07 -1.78 -22.40
CA LEU A 74 -12.70 -2.75 -23.30
C LEU A 74 -13.36 -2.05 -24.50
N GLU A 75 -13.98 -0.89 -24.28
CA GLU A 75 -14.56 -0.09 -25.36
C GLU A 75 -13.49 0.44 -26.32
N GLN A 76 -12.39 0.97 -25.80
CA GLN A 76 -11.24 1.44 -26.59
C GLN A 76 -10.65 0.32 -27.45
N LYS A 77 -10.65 -0.92 -26.94
CA LYS A 77 -10.22 -2.13 -27.66
C LYS A 77 -11.32 -2.76 -28.53
N ASN A 78 -12.52 -2.18 -28.56
CA ASN A 78 -13.70 -2.69 -29.27
C ASN A 78 -14.07 -4.14 -28.89
N ILE A 79 -13.83 -4.53 -27.65
CA ILE A 79 -14.16 -5.85 -27.10
C ILE A 79 -15.64 -5.87 -26.73
N LYS A 80 -16.41 -6.82 -27.27
CA LYS A 80 -17.88 -6.84 -27.13
C LYS A 80 -18.32 -7.53 -25.85
N GLY A 81 -19.35 -6.95 -25.22
CA GLY A 81 -19.97 -7.46 -24.00
C GLY A 81 -21.48 -7.61 -24.12
N LYS A 82 -22.04 -8.61 -23.43
CA LYS A 82 -23.49 -8.77 -23.24
C LYS A 82 -23.84 -8.84 -21.77
N ILE A 83 -24.75 -7.99 -21.32
CA ILE A 83 -25.21 -7.95 -19.92
C ILE A 83 -26.71 -8.19 -19.86
N LEU A 84 -27.11 -9.25 -19.18
CA LEU A 84 -28.50 -9.60 -18.93
C LEU A 84 -28.82 -9.37 -17.45
N THR A 85 -29.93 -8.67 -17.22
CA THR A 85 -30.47 -8.42 -15.89
C THR A 85 -31.99 -8.58 -15.89
N THR A 86 -32.66 -8.19 -14.81
CA THR A 86 -34.11 -8.34 -14.63
C THR A 86 -34.70 -7.19 -13.83
N ASP A 87 -36.00 -7.00 -13.96
CA ASP A 87 -36.82 -6.15 -13.11
C ASP A 87 -37.17 -6.81 -11.75
N TYR A 88 -36.76 -8.06 -11.51
CA TYR A 88 -36.25 -8.62 -10.24
C TYR A 88 -36.51 -7.82 -8.94
N LEU A 89 -37.67 -7.90 -8.26
CA LEU A 89 -37.95 -7.13 -7.01
C LEU A 89 -37.79 -5.60 -7.14
N ASN A 90 -37.70 -5.08 -8.36
CA ASN A 90 -37.35 -3.70 -8.70
C ASN A 90 -36.07 -3.22 -8.00
N PHE A 91 -35.07 -4.10 -7.90
CA PHE A 91 -33.82 -3.82 -7.19
C PHE A 91 -32.73 -3.22 -8.08
N THR A 92 -32.66 -3.63 -9.35
CA THR A 92 -31.64 -3.13 -10.30
C THR A 92 -31.80 -1.62 -10.52
N GLU A 93 -30.71 -0.87 -10.37
CA GLU A 93 -30.78 0.59 -10.40
C GLU A 93 -30.86 1.14 -11.83
N PRO A 94 -31.86 1.97 -12.17
CA PRO A 94 -31.94 2.61 -13.49
C PRO A 94 -30.70 3.43 -13.84
N LYS A 95 -30.08 4.08 -12.84
CA LYS A 95 -28.82 4.83 -13.01
C LYS A 95 -27.66 3.94 -13.45
N ALA A 96 -27.56 2.72 -12.92
CA ALA A 96 -26.54 1.76 -13.32
C ALA A 96 -26.76 1.28 -14.76
N LEU A 97 -28.03 1.04 -15.14
CA LEU A 97 -28.39 0.67 -16.51
C LEU A 97 -28.06 1.78 -17.52
N ARG A 98 -28.41 3.04 -17.21
CA ARG A 98 -28.02 4.21 -18.02
C ARG A 98 -26.51 4.32 -18.15
N LYS A 99 -25.76 4.05 -17.07
CA LYS A 99 -24.30 4.08 -17.10
C LYS A 99 -23.73 3.00 -18.03
N LEU A 100 -24.28 1.79 -18.02
CA LEU A 100 -23.88 0.73 -18.95
C LEU A 100 -24.20 1.07 -20.41
N GLN A 101 -25.32 1.75 -20.68
CA GLN A 101 -25.69 2.19 -22.04
C GLN A 101 -24.73 3.21 -22.66
N GLN A 102 -23.88 3.85 -21.86
CA GLN A 102 -22.88 4.79 -22.38
C GLN A 102 -21.75 4.08 -23.15
N PHE A 103 -21.53 2.78 -22.89
CA PHE A 103 -20.49 2.00 -23.55
C PHE A 103 -21.03 1.37 -24.84
N GLY A 104 -20.52 1.81 -25.99
CA GLY A 104 -20.99 1.38 -27.32
C GLY A 104 -20.68 -0.09 -27.65
N ASN A 105 -19.76 -0.72 -26.91
CA ASN A 105 -19.39 -2.13 -27.05
C ASN A 105 -20.22 -3.08 -26.16
N ILE A 106 -21.10 -2.56 -25.29
CA ILE A 106 -21.88 -3.36 -24.33
C ILE A 106 -23.37 -3.34 -24.72
N GLU A 107 -23.93 -4.52 -24.99
CA GLU A 107 -25.36 -4.69 -25.16
C GLU A 107 -26.00 -5.06 -23.82
N VAL A 108 -27.08 -4.37 -23.43
CA VAL A 108 -27.79 -4.61 -22.17
C VAL A 108 -29.26 -4.93 -22.45
N LYS A 109 -29.75 -6.02 -21.85
CA LYS A 109 -31.16 -6.43 -21.91
C LYS A 109 -31.72 -6.71 -20.52
N ILE A 110 -33.03 -6.53 -20.38
CA ILE A 110 -33.76 -6.82 -19.14
C ILE A 110 -34.81 -7.90 -19.38
N TYR A 111 -34.78 -8.94 -18.57
CA TYR A 111 -35.73 -10.02 -18.57
C TYR A 111 -36.87 -9.72 -17.59
N SER A 112 -38.09 -9.61 -18.09
CA SER A 112 -39.25 -9.27 -17.26
C SER A 112 -39.72 -10.44 -16.38
N GLN A 113 -39.96 -10.15 -15.11
CA GLN A 113 -40.49 -11.07 -14.10
C GLN A 113 -41.88 -11.63 -14.40
N GLU A 114 -42.65 -11.01 -15.30
CA GLU A 114 -43.98 -11.52 -15.67
C GLU A 114 -43.90 -12.89 -16.37
N LYS A 115 -42.71 -13.26 -16.89
CA LYS A 115 -42.45 -14.50 -17.60
C LYS A 115 -42.08 -15.63 -16.63
N GLU A 116 -41.02 -15.46 -15.83
CA GLU A 116 -40.52 -16.42 -14.81
C GLU A 116 -39.46 -15.76 -13.88
N GLY A 117 -39.11 -16.42 -12.76
CA GLY A 117 -38.18 -15.88 -11.77
C GLY A 117 -36.71 -15.89 -12.22
N PHE A 118 -36.16 -14.75 -12.63
CA PHE A 118 -34.74 -14.58 -12.95
C PHE A 118 -33.92 -14.24 -11.70
N HIS A 119 -33.03 -15.14 -11.28
CA HIS A 119 -32.10 -14.89 -10.18
C HIS A 119 -30.70 -15.44 -10.44
N THR A 120 -30.28 -15.50 -11.70
CA THR A 120 -28.95 -15.98 -12.10
C THR A 120 -27.83 -15.03 -11.63
N LYS A 121 -26.63 -15.60 -11.42
CA LYS A 121 -25.36 -14.87 -11.25
C LYS A 121 -24.28 -15.67 -11.96
N GLY A 122 -23.86 -15.19 -13.13
CA GLY A 122 -22.87 -15.83 -13.97
C GLY A 122 -22.05 -14.80 -14.73
N TYR A 123 -20.73 -14.98 -14.75
CA TYR A 123 -19.78 -14.13 -15.46
C TYR A 123 -18.93 -15.04 -16.33
N ILE A 124 -19.00 -14.88 -17.65
CA ILE A 124 -18.27 -15.70 -18.62
C ILE A 124 -17.36 -14.79 -19.42
N PHE A 125 -16.09 -15.15 -19.50
CA PHE A 125 -15.05 -14.42 -20.21
C PHE A 125 -14.41 -15.36 -21.21
N LYS A 126 -14.21 -14.89 -22.43
CA LYS A 126 -13.57 -15.65 -23.50
C LYS A 126 -12.21 -15.04 -23.80
N LYS A 127 -11.18 -15.87 -23.92
CA LYS A 127 -9.87 -15.51 -24.44
C LYS A 127 -9.42 -16.58 -25.43
N ASP A 128 -9.29 -16.19 -26.69
CA ASP A 128 -9.05 -17.14 -27.79
C ASP A 128 -10.09 -18.29 -27.80
N ASP A 129 -9.65 -19.54 -27.63
CA ASP A 129 -10.49 -20.75 -27.56
C ASP A 129 -10.82 -21.19 -26.12
N VAL A 130 -10.37 -20.43 -25.11
CA VAL A 130 -10.55 -20.72 -23.69
C VAL A 130 -11.61 -19.80 -23.10
N TYR A 131 -12.44 -20.37 -22.22
CA TYR A 131 -13.45 -19.62 -21.46
C TYR A 131 -13.17 -19.77 -19.97
N LYS A 132 -13.25 -18.67 -19.24
CA LYS A 132 -13.36 -18.68 -17.79
C LYS A 132 -14.78 -18.31 -17.38
N GLY A 133 -15.36 -19.11 -16.51
CA GLY A 133 -16.69 -18.89 -15.98
C GLY A 133 -16.68 -18.77 -14.48
N ILE A 134 -17.38 -17.76 -13.95
CA ILE A 134 -17.63 -17.58 -12.53
C ILE A 134 -19.13 -17.70 -12.30
N VAL A 135 -19.54 -18.69 -11.51
CA VAL A 135 -20.96 -18.93 -11.18
C VAL A 135 -21.11 -19.06 -9.67
N GLY A 136 -22.11 -18.40 -9.11
CA GLY A 136 -22.29 -18.43 -7.66
C GLY A 136 -23.39 -17.52 -7.15
N SER A 137 -23.08 -16.85 -6.04
CA SER A 137 -24.02 -16.03 -5.27
C SER A 137 -23.86 -14.52 -5.50
N SER A 138 -22.74 -14.10 -6.10
CA SER A 138 -22.39 -12.68 -6.20
C SER A 138 -23.14 -11.95 -7.31
N ASN A 139 -24.03 -11.02 -6.94
CA ASN A 139 -24.60 -10.05 -7.88
C ASN A 139 -23.61 -8.90 -8.17
N LEU A 140 -23.90 -8.07 -9.17
CA LEU A 140 -23.09 -6.88 -9.52
C LEU A 140 -23.41 -5.72 -8.55
N THR A 141 -23.12 -5.96 -7.28
CA THR A 141 -23.34 -5.05 -6.16
C THR A 141 -22.09 -4.94 -5.30
N MET A 142 -21.82 -3.75 -4.77
CA MET A 142 -20.60 -3.47 -4.01
C MET A 142 -20.37 -4.48 -2.87
N ASN A 143 -21.42 -4.77 -2.09
CA ASN A 143 -21.31 -5.70 -0.96
C ASN A 143 -21.08 -7.14 -1.40
N ALA A 144 -21.79 -7.64 -2.42
CA ALA A 144 -21.59 -9.00 -2.92
C ALA A 144 -20.17 -9.18 -3.49
N LEU A 145 -19.65 -8.18 -4.19
CA LEU A 145 -18.36 -8.31 -4.85
C LEU A 145 -17.15 -8.14 -3.91
N SER A 146 -17.33 -7.61 -2.69
CA SER A 146 -16.20 -7.21 -1.83
C SER A 146 -16.35 -7.44 -0.33
N VAL A 147 -17.57 -7.58 0.22
CA VAL A 147 -17.79 -7.57 1.68
C VAL A 147 -18.52 -8.83 2.16
N ASN A 148 -19.64 -9.17 1.53
CA ASN A 148 -20.49 -10.28 1.94
C ASN A 148 -19.75 -11.61 1.82
N LYS A 149 -20.15 -12.59 2.64
CA LYS A 149 -19.68 -13.97 2.49
C LYS A 149 -20.38 -14.61 1.31
N GLU A 150 -19.78 -14.46 0.14
CA GLU A 150 -20.20 -15.08 -1.12
C GLU A 150 -19.36 -16.31 -1.42
N TRP A 151 -19.99 -17.33 -2.02
CA TRP A 151 -19.31 -18.46 -2.63
C TRP A 151 -19.58 -18.45 -4.13
N ASN A 152 -18.50 -18.47 -4.91
CA ASN A 152 -18.55 -18.61 -6.35
C ASN A 152 -17.50 -19.61 -6.81
N VAL A 153 -17.83 -20.39 -7.81
CA VAL A 153 -16.89 -21.31 -8.46
C VAL A 153 -16.41 -20.65 -9.73
N GLU A 154 -15.09 -20.45 -9.81
CA GLU A 154 -14.41 -20.15 -11.06
C GLU A 154 -13.99 -21.46 -11.71
N PHE A 155 -14.27 -21.62 -13.00
CA PHE A 155 -13.87 -22.78 -13.79
C PHE A 155 -13.35 -22.35 -15.15
N THR A 156 -12.47 -23.17 -15.72
CA THR A 156 -11.94 -22.98 -17.07
C THR A 156 -12.50 -24.06 -17.98
N SER A 157 -12.90 -23.68 -19.19
CA SER A 157 -13.53 -24.58 -20.17
C SER A 157 -13.06 -24.28 -21.59
N LEU A 158 -13.07 -25.29 -22.45
CA LEU A 158 -12.96 -25.10 -23.89
C LEU A 158 -14.33 -24.83 -24.48
N LYS A 159 -14.35 -24.37 -25.74
CA LYS A 159 -15.59 -24.06 -26.46
C LYS A 159 -16.60 -25.22 -26.48
N GLU A 160 -16.13 -26.46 -26.60
CA GLU A 160 -16.95 -27.68 -26.64
C GLU A 160 -17.28 -28.26 -25.25
N GLY A 161 -16.91 -27.57 -24.17
CA GLY A 161 -17.21 -28.00 -22.81
C GLY A 161 -18.71 -28.03 -22.51
N GLU A 162 -19.20 -29.14 -21.96
CA GLU A 162 -20.62 -29.37 -21.67
C GLU A 162 -21.21 -28.30 -20.75
N MET A 163 -20.58 -28.05 -19.60
CA MET A 163 -21.03 -27.05 -18.62
C MET A 163 -21.12 -25.64 -19.22
N LEU A 164 -20.12 -25.24 -20.01
CA LEU A 164 -20.13 -23.95 -20.70
C LEU A 164 -21.27 -23.88 -21.72
N SER A 165 -21.48 -24.95 -22.48
CA SER A 165 -22.53 -25.05 -23.49
C SER A 165 -23.92 -24.91 -22.87
N GLU A 166 -24.17 -25.58 -21.74
CA GLU A 166 -25.42 -25.45 -20.99
C GLU A 166 -25.65 -24.01 -20.50
N ILE A 167 -24.66 -23.42 -19.83
CA ILE A 167 -24.75 -22.04 -19.31
C ILE A 167 -25.02 -21.04 -20.45
N LYS A 168 -24.30 -21.16 -21.57
CA LYS A 168 -24.50 -20.27 -22.72
C LYS A 168 -25.86 -20.49 -23.38
N SER A 169 -26.31 -21.73 -23.50
CA SER A 169 -27.61 -22.05 -24.09
C SER A 169 -28.75 -21.45 -23.28
N GLU A 170 -28.68 -21.58 -21.95
CA GLU A 170 -29.63 -20.97 -21.02
C GLU A 170 -29.59 -19.43 -21.11
N PHE A 171 -28.39 -18.84 -21.08
CA PHE A 171 -28.23 -17.39 -21.24
C PHE A 171 -28.86 -16.89 -22.54
N PHE A 172 -28.59 -17.54 -23.67
CA PHE A 172 -29.12 -17.11 -24.96
C PHE A 172 -30.61 -17.40 -25.14
N ALA A 173 -31.18 -18.36 -24.40
CA ALA A 173 -32.63 -18.53 -24.33
C ALA A 173 -33.27 -17.32 -23.66
N LEU A 174 -32.81 -16.96 -22.46
CA LEU A 174 -33.27 -15.78 -21.73
C LEU A 174 -33.02 -14.48 -22.51
N TRP A 175 -31.87 -14.36 -23.18
CA TRP A 175 -31.50 -13.20 -24.00
C TRP A 175 -32.47 -12.93 -25.16
N ARG A 176 -32.97 -14.00 -25.80
CA ARG A 176 -33.93 -13.88 -26.92
C ARG A 176 -35.30 -13.44 -26.44
N GLU A 177 -35.67 -13.78 -25.22
CA GLU A 177 -36.93 -13.40 -24.59
C GLU A 177 -36.86 -12.05 -23.86
N ALA A 178 -35.65 -11.56 -23.57
CA ALA A 178 -35.43 -10.31 -22.88
C ALA A 178 -35.67 -9.09 -23.79
N ASP A 179 -36.15 -8.03 -23.17
CA ASP A 179 -36.50 -6.79 -23.84
C ASP A 179 -35.27 -5.88 -23.96
N ASP A 180 -35.16 -5.17 -25.08
CA ASP A 180 -34.10 -4.19 -25.28
C ASP A 180 -34.26 -3.04 -24.29
N LEU A 181 -33.17 -2.71 -23.59
CA LEU A 181 -33.20 -1.77 -22.48
C LEU A 181 -33.81 -0.40 -22.85
N ASN A 182 -33.52 0.10 -24.06
CA ASN A 182 -34.05 1.39 -24.55
C ASN A 182 -35.59 1.45 -24.57
N ASN A 183 -36.26 0.32 -24.77
CA ASN A 183 -37.71 0.27 -24.92
C ASN A 183 -38.43 0.28 -23.56
N VAL A 184 -37.79 -0.22 -22.51
CA VAL A 184 -38.43 -0.53 -21.22
C VAL A 184 -37.87 0.28 -20.05
N LEU A 185 -36.67 0.84 -20.17
CA LEU A 185 -36.02 1.62 -19.10
C LEU A 185 -36.87 2.79 -18.60
N PRO A 186 -37.56 3.61 -19.45
CA PRO A 186 -38.38 4.72 -18.94
C PRO A 186 -39.53 4.27 -18.03
N GLU A 187 -40.18 3.15 -18.36
CA GLU A 187 -41.27 2.59 -17.57
C GLU A 187 -40.73 1.93 -16.29
N TYR A 188 -39.67 1.14 -16.42
CA TYR A 188 -39.00 0.51 -15.28
C TYR A 188 -38.50 1.54 -14.25
N GLU A 189 -37.91 2.65 -14.70
CA GLU A 189 -37.44 3.70 -13.82
C GLU A 189 -38.57 4.34 -13.00
N LYS A 190 -39.76 4.48 -13.58
CA LYS A 190 -40.94 4.94 -12.84
C LYS A 190 -41.33 3.97 -11.74
N ILE A 191 -41.40 2.67 -12.06
CA ILE A 191 -41.73 1.61 -11.09
C ILE A 191 -40.69 1.53 -9.97
N TYR A 192 -39.40 1.58 -10.33
CA TYR A 192 -38.28 1.60 -9.39
C TYR A 192 -38.40 2.79 -8.42
N ASN A 193 -38.62 4.00 -8.94
CA ASN A 193 -38.72 5.21 -8.12
C ASN A 193 -39.94 5.18 -7.18
N ASP A 194 -41.08 4.67 -7.63
CA ASP A 194 -42.26 4.51 -6.78
C ASP A 194 -41.98 3.51 -5.64
N ASN A 195 -41.35 2.38 -5.93
CA ASN A 195 -40.96 1.39 -4.91
C ASN A 195 -39.91 1.94 -3.92
N LYS A 196 -38.93 2.71 -4.40
CA LYS A 196 -37.93 3.38 -3.55
C LYS A 196 -38.63 4.32 -2.56
N ARG A 197 -39.55 5.16 -3.03
CA ARG A 197 -40.36 6.05 -2.18
C ARG A 197 -41.15 5.29 -1.11
N PHE A 198 -41.81 4.19 -1.47
CA PHE A 198 -42.53 3.36 -0.49
C PHE A 198 -41.60 2.74 0.55
N THR A 199 -40.40 2.32 0.15
CA THR A 199 -39.39 1.74 1.04
C THR A 199 -38.84 2.79 2.01
N ASP A 200 -38.54 3.99 1.51
CA ASP A 200 -38.04 5.10 2.32
C ASP A 200 -39.08 5.55 3.35
N LEU A 201 -40.36 5.66 2.95
CA LEU A 201 -41.47 5.94 3.88
C LEU A 201 -41.60 4.88 4.99
N ARG A 202 -41.39 3.60 4.66
CA ARG A 202 -41.37 2.51 5.66
C ARG A 202 -40.19 2.61 6.61
N LYS A 203 -38.99 2.95 6.12
CA LYS A 203 -37.80 3.19 6.96
C LYS A 203 -38.03 4.34 7.92
N ILE A 204 -38.49 5.48 7.43
CA ILE A 204 -38.82 6.66 8.24
C ILE A 204 -39.85 6.29 9.32
N THR A 205 -40.90 5.53 8.97
CA THR A 205 -41.92 5.07 9.92
C THR A 205 -41.34 4.13 10.99
N ALA A 206 -40.39 3.26 10.61
CA ALA A 206 -39.71 2.35 11.53
C ALA A 206 -38.73 3.08 12.47
N GLU A 207 -38.05 4.12 11.98
CA GLU A 207 -37.13 4.96 12.76
C GLU A 207 -37.87 5.87 13.75
N ILE A 208 -39.01 6.44 13.35
CA ILE A 208 -39.87 7.21 14.25
C ILE A 208 -40.36 6.32 15.42
N LYS A 209 -40.56 5.01 15.20
CA LYS A 209 -40.88 4.03 16.24
C LYS A 209 -39.68 3.63 17.12
N LYS A 210 -38.44 3.87 16.68
CA LYS A 210 -37.18 3.55 17.38
C LYS A 210 -36.63 4.71 18.25
N LYS A 211 -37.44 5.71 18.63
CA LYS A 211 -36.99 6.79 19.52
C LYS A 211 -36.78 6.32 20.97
N ASN A 212 -35.57 5.82 21.25
CA ASN A 212 -34.81 5.87 22.51
C ASN A 212 -33.51 5.05 22.35
N ILE A 213 -32.73 5.30 21.29
CA ILE A 213 -31.41 4.65 21.14
C ILE A 213 -30.39 5.51 21.88
N THR A 214 -29.88 4.99 22.99
CA THR A 214 -28.68 5.55 23.64
C THR A 214 -27.49 5.30 22.72
N LEU A 215 -26.78 6.35 22.33
CA LEU A 215 -25.53 6.23 21.56
C LEU A 215 -24.49 5.42 22.35
N THR A 216 -23.90 4.42 21.72
CA THR A 216 -22.82 3.61 22.28
C THR A 216 -21.51 3.85 21.52
N PRO A 217 -20.35 3.75 22.19
CA PRO A 217 -19.06 3.82 21.51
C PRO A 217 -18.90 2.70 20.47
N ASN A 218 -18.14 2.94 19.41
CA ASN A 218 -17.69 1.89 18.49
C ASN A 218 -16.39 1.22 18.98
N ILE A 219 -15.93 0.16 18.29
CA ILE A 219 -14.77 -0.65 18.69
C ILE A 219 -13.52 0.21 18.95
N MET A 220 -13.15 1.10 18.00
CA MET A 220 -12.03 2.03 18.19
C MET A 220 -12.19 2.92 19.41
N GLN A 221 -13.39 3.47 19.62
CA GLN A 221 -13.66 4.36 20.76
C GLN A 221 -13.58 3.60 22.08
N GLU A 222 -14.03 2.35 22.14
CA GLU A 222 -13.88 1.48 23.32
C GLU A 222 -12.41 1.23 23.64
N GLN A 223 -11.61 0.86 22.64
CA GLN A 223 -10.16 0.63 22.80
C GLN A 223 -9.44 1.89 23.27
N PHE A 224 -9.76 3.05 22.68
CA PHE A 224 -9.22 4.34 23.10
C PHE A 224 -9.54 4.65 24.56
N ILE A 225 -10.80 4.49 24.98
CA ILE A 225 -11.23 4.75 26.36
C ILE A 225 -10.52 3.79 27.33
N GLU A 226 -10.39 2.51 26.97
CA GLU A 226 -9.69 1.53 27.79
C GLU A 226 -8.21 1.89 27.99
N ASN A 227 -7.52 2.25 26.91
CA ASN A 227 -6.11 2.66 26.97
C ASN A 227 -5.93 3.95 27.76
N LEU A 228 -6.81 4.93 27.57
CA LEU A 228 -6.82 6.16 28.34
C LEU A 228 -7.00 5.89 29.84
N ARG A 229 -7.91 4.97 30.19
CA ARG A 229 -8.12 4.54 31.58
C ARG A 229 -6.88 3.87 32.17
N LYS A 230 -6.12 3.10 31.38
CA LYS A 230 -4.84 2.51 31.81
C LYS A 230 -3.80 3.59 32.10
N LEU A 231 -3.63 4.57 31.20
CA LEU A 231 -2.70 5.69 31.37
C LEU A 231 -3.04 6.50 32.64
N ILE A 232 -4.31 6.86 32.83
CA ILE A 232 -4.77 7.58 34.02
C ILE A 232 -4.47 6.78 35.31
N LYS A 233 -4.69 5.46 35.31
CA LYS A 233 -4.37 4.58 36.45
C LYS A 233 -2.87 4.49 36.73
N GLN A 234 -2.03 4.64 35.72
CA GLN A 234 -0.56 4.69 35.86
C GLN A 234 -0.07 6.04 36.41
N GLY A 235 -0.96 7.02 36.55
CA GLY A 235 -0.63 8.35 37.06
C GLY A 235 -0.27 9.36 35.96
N GLU A 236 -0.37 8.95 34.69
CA GLU A 236 -0.17 9.84 33.55
C GLU A 236 -1.24 10.93 33.52
N LYS A 237 -0.83 12.15 33.17
CA LYS A 237 -1.70 13.34 33.17
C LYS A 237 -1.99 13.88 31.78
N ARG A 238 -1.38 13.31 30.76
CA ARG A 238 -1.45 13.81 29.38
C ARG A 238 -1.49 12.62 28.45
N ALA A 239 -2.30 12.71 27.40
CA ALA A 239 -2.29 11.75 26.31
C ALA A 239 -2.71 12.38 24.98
N ILE A 240 -2.31 11.75 23.88
CA ILE A 240 -2.73 12.13 22.52
C ILE A 240 -3.52 10.99 21.85
N LEU A 241 -4.61 11.36 21.19
CA LEU A 241 -5.35 10.50 20.26
C LEU A 241 -4.96 10.88 18.83
N VAL A 242 -4.36 9.95 18.11
CA VAL A 242 -4.07 10.07 16.69
C VAL A 242 -5.13 9.29 15.92
N SER A 243 -5.92 9.96 15.08
CA SER A 243 -7.01 9.28 14.40
C SER A 243 -7.33 9.90 13.06
N ALA A 244 -7.52 9.06 12.05
CA ALA A 244 -7.85 9.47 10.68
C ALA A 244 -9.04 10.45 10.63
N THR A 245 -9.09 11.25 9.57
CA THR A 245 -10.22 12.15 9.30
C THR A 245 -11.49 11.33 9.07
N GLY A 246 -12.59 11.71 9.71
CA GLY A 246 -13.90 11.05 9.54
C GLY A 246 -14.24 9.92 10.53
N THR A 247 -13.30 9.47 11.38
CA THR A 247 -13.48 8.35 12.33
C THR A 247 -14.25 8.68 13.62
N GLY A 248 -14.71 9.93 13.78
CA GLY A 248 -15.47 10.34 14.97
C GLY A 248 -14.64 10.73 16.20
N LYS A 249 -13.45 11.34 16.01
CA LYS A 249 -12.60 11.90 17.09
C LYS A 249 -13.39 12.67 18.17
N THR A 250 -14.31 13.53 17.75
CA THR A 250 -15.12 14.33 18.68
C THR A 250 -16.01 13.45 19.56
N TYR A 251 -16.65 12.40 19.02
CA TYR A 251 -17.42 11.44 19.80
C TYR A 251 -16.53 10.60 20.72
N ALA A 252 -15.35 10.18 20.26
CA ALA A 252 -14.36 9.48 21.10
C ALA A 252 -14.02 10.31 22.34
N SER A 253 -13.78 11.61 22.16
CA SER A 253 -13.53 12.53 23.28
C SER A 253 -14.73 12.69 24.21
N ALA A 254 -15.94 12.77 23.66
CA ALA A 254 -17.16 12.91 24.46
C ALA A 254 -17.39 11.69 25.36
N PHE A 255 -17.22 10.48 24.81
CA PHE A 255 -17.31 9.24 25.59
C PHE A 255 -16.19 9.13 26.63
N ALA A 256 -14.96 9.51 26.30
CA ALA A 256 -13.85 9.54 27.26
C ALA A 256 -14.10 10.53 28.42
N VAL A 257 -14.65 11.72 28.13
CA VAL A 257 -15.05 12.68 29.17
C VAL A 257 -16.18 12.11 30.03
N ASN A 258 -17.15 11.40 29.42
CA ASN A 258 -18.23 10.77 30.16
C ASN A 258 -17.72 9.67 31.09
N ASP A 259 -16.70 8.91 30.69
CA ASP A 259 -16.02 7.91 31.55
C ASP A 259 -15.22 8.56 32.69
N PHE A 260 -14.49 9.65 32.40
CA PHE A 260 -13.71 10.38 33.40
C PHE A 260 -14.57 11.19 34.38
N ASN A 261 -15.72 11.68 33.92
CA ASN A 261 -16.69 12.49 34.67
C ASN A 261 -16.07 13.73 35.39
N PRO A 262 -15.44 14.67 34.66
CA PRO A 262 -14.83 15.87 35.25
C PRO A 262 -15.91 16.86 35.73
N LYS A 263 -15.62 17.66 36.77
CA LYS A 263 -16.53 18.74 37.18
C LYS A 263 -16.42 19.95 36.25
N LYS A 264 -15.21 20.23 35.77
CA LYS A 264 -14.89 21.34 34.87
C LYS A 264 -14.10 20.86 33.66
N LEU A 265 -14.63 21.11 32.46
CA LEU A 265 -14.02 20.76 31.17
C LEU A 265 -13.73 22.03 30.37
N LEU A 266 -12.55 22.09 29.74
CA LEU A 266 -12.25 23.05 28.68
C LEU A 266 -11.96 22.30 27.38
N PHE A 267 -12.72 22.58 26.33
CA PHE A 267 -12.53 22.04 24.98
C PHE A 267 -12.05 23.16 24.05
N LEU A 268 -10.83 23.04 23.53
CA LEU A 268 -10.16 24.04 22.71
C LEU A 268 -10.14 23.62 21.24
N VAL A 269 -10.55 24.55 20.38
CA VAL A 269 -10.56 24.40 18.92
C VAL A 269 -9.97 25.63 18.24
N HIS A 270 -9.62 25.52 16.96
CA HIS A 270 -9.06 26.64 16.22
C HIS A 270 -10.11 27.55 15.55
N ARG A 271 -11.39 27.14 15.50
CA ARG A 271 -12.51 27.86 14.86
C ARG A 271 -13.82 27.70 15.65
N GLU A 272 -14.64 28.75 15.66
CA GLU A 272 -15.92 28.76 16.39
C GLU A 272 -16.91 27.70 15.88
N GLN A 273 -16.96 27.44 14.57
CA GLN A 273 -17.85 26.44 13.98
C GLN A 273 -17.60 25.03 14.54
N ILE A 274 -16.33 24.65 14.72
CA ILE A 274 -15.94 23.37 15.29
C ILE A 274 -16.35 23.29 16.77
N ALA A 275 -16.27 24.41 17.51
CA ALA A 275 -16.74 24.45 18.89
C ALA A 275 -18.25 24.15 18.96
N LYS A 276 -19.06 24.78 18.08
CA LYS A 276 -20.50 24.54 18.00
C LYS A 276 -20.83 23.09 17.62
N GLN A 277 -20.13 22.53 16.64
CA GLN A 277 -20.28 21.12 16.25
C GLN A 277 -19.92 20.17 17.39
N SER A 278 -18.84 20.49 18.12
CA SER A 278 -18.39 19.69 19.26
C SER A 278 -19.38 19.75 20.42
N ILE A 279 -19.98 20.92 20.70
CA ILE A 279 -21.08 21.04 21.67
C ILE A 279 -22.24 20.11 21.29
N ASN A 280 -22.64 20.09 20.01
CA ASN A 280 -23.73 19.24 19.55
C ASN A 280 -23.40 17.75 19.70
N ALA A 281 -22.18 17.33 19.33
CA ALA A 281 -21.73 15.96 19.53
C ALA A 281 -21.73 15.55 21.01
N TYR A 282 -21.29 16.43 21.91
CA TYR A 282 -21.33 16.17 23.35
C TYR A 282 -22.77 16.10 23.87
N LYS A 283 -23.68 16.95 23.40
CA LYS A 283 -25.11 16.86 23.76
C LYS A 283 -25.73 15.52 23.36
N ASN A 284 -25.23 14.85 22.31
CA ASN A 284 -25.73 13.53 21.94
C ASN A 284 -25.28 12.41 22.90
N VAL A 285 -24.21 12.64 23.68
CA VAL A 285 -23.65 11.67 24.65
C VAL A 285 -24.12 11.99 26.08
N PHE A 286 -24.19 13.26 26.44
CA PHE A 286 -24.54 13.73 27.79
C PHE A 286 -26.03 14.10 27.92
N LYS A 287 -26.66 13.69 29.02
CA LYS A 287 -28.08 13.97 29.30
C LYS A 287 -28.36 15.40 29.79
N ASP A 288 -27.38 16.06 30.39
CA ASP A 288 -27.53 17.42 30.95
C ASP A 288 -26.95 18.47 29.99
N HIS A 289 -27.82 19.14 29.25
CA HIS A 289 -27.42 20.09 28.22
C HIS A 289 -27.15 21.52 28.75
N GLU A 290 -27.52 21.84 30.00
CA GLU A 290 -27.44 23.22 30.52
C GLU A 290 -26.01 23.62 30.93
N ASN A 291 -25.14 22.63 31.11
CA ASN A 291 -23.75 22.79 31.54
C ASN A 291 -22.77 23.20 30.43
N PHE A 292 -23.20 23.20 29.17
CA PHE A 292 -22.37 23.54 28.01
C PHE A 292 -22.35 25.04 27.73
N GLY A 293 -21.17 25.61 27.47
CA GLY A 293 -20.97 27.03 27.12
C GLY A 293 -20.04 27.22 25.92
N LEU A 294 -20.22 28.32 25.19
CA LEU A 294 -19.35 28.74 24.10
C LEU A 294 -18.62 30.05 24.44
N LEU A 295 -17.29 30.03 24.32
CA LEU A 295 -16.43 31.19 24.44
C LEU A 295 -15.68 31.47 23.12
N SER A 296 -16.09 32.52 22.43
CA SER A 296 -15.51 32.94 21.15
C SER A 296 -15.45 34.47 21.06
N GLY A 297 -15.06 35.01 19.90
CA GLY A 297 -15.20 36.44 19.65
C GLY A 297 -16.65 36.93 19.76
N ASN A 298 -17.62 36.05 19.49
CA ASN A 298 -19.05 36.37 19.40
C ASN A 298 -19.88 35.88 20.60
N SER A 299 -19.35 34.94 21.40
CA SER A 299 -20.05 34.35 22.56
C SER A 299 -19.19 34.41 23.81
N LYS A 300 -19.78 34.69 24.97
CA LYS A 300 -19.07 35.02 26.23
C LYS A 300 -19.60 34.24 27.43
N ASP A 301 -19.79 32.93 27.27
CA ASP A 301 -20.33 32.06 28.33
C ASP A 301 -19.25 31.68 29.36
N TYR A 302 -18.77 32.65 30.15
CA TYR A 302 -17.63 32.43 31.06
C TYR A 302 -17.90 31.41 32.19
N ASP A 303 -19.15 31.35 32.68
CA ASP A 303 -19.53 30.64 33.92
C ASP A 303 -20.22 29.29 33.65
N LYS A 304 -19.65 28.47 32.76
CA LYS A 304 -20.15 27.13 32.44
C LYS A 304 -19.22 26.03 32.95
N ASN A 305 -19.78 24.85 33.21
CA ASN A 305 -18.98 23.71 33.68
C ASN A 305 -18.16 23.13 32.52
N TYR A 306 -18.79 22.96 31.36
CA TYR A 306 -18.15 22.42 30.16
C TYR A 306 -18.05 23.54 29.13
N LEU A 307 -16.86 24.14 29.06
CA LEU A 307 -16.59 25.32 28.24
C LEU A 307 -15.93 24.93 26.92
N PHE A 308 -16.51 25.34 25.81
CA PHE A 308 -15.94 25.15 24.47
C PHE A 308 -15.44 26.50 23.99
N SER A 309 -14.14 26.59 23.68
CA SER A 309 -13.51 27.86 23.33
C SER A 309 -12.64 27.77 22.10
N THR A 310 -12.58 28.87 21.37
CA THR A 310 -11.52 29.05 20.36
C THR A 310 -10.19 29.34 21.04
N ILE A 311 -9.09 28.85 20.47
CA ILE A 311 -7.73 29.09 21.00
C ILE A 311 -7.37 30.58 20.95
N GLN A 312 -7.81 31.30 19.90
CA GLN A 312 -7.55 32.74 19.77
C GLN A 312 -8.26 33.56 20.84
N THR A 313 -9.42 33.11 21.31
CA THR A 313 -10.16 33.80 22.38
C THR A 313 -9.59 33.44 23.74
N MET A 314 -9.37 32.15 24.02
CA MET A 314 -8.86 31.71 25.32
C MET A 314 -7.46 32.25 25.59
N SER A 315 -6.58 32.34 24.58
CA SER A 315 -5.18 32.78 24.75
C SER A 315 -4.98 34.28 25.00
N LYS A 316 -6.05 35.08 25.05
CA LYS A 316 -5.98 36.50 25.42
C LYS A 316 -5.74 36.66 26.91
N ASP A 317 -4.83 37.55 27.30
CA ASP A 317 -4.41 37.75 28.70
C ASP A 317 -5.57 38.12 29.63
N ASP A 318 -6.57 38.84 29.15
CA ASP A 318 -7.77 39.21 29.91
C ASP A 318 -8.82 38.09 30.01
N VAL A 319 -8.64 36.99 29.27
CA VAL A 319 -9.55 35.85 29.21
C VAL A 319 -9.04 34.69 30.07
N PHE A 320 -7.89 34.08 29.75
CA PHE A 320 -7.43 32.90 30.50
C PHE A 320 -7.12 33.23 31.97
N ARG A 321 -6.65 34.45 32.27
CA ARG A 321 -6.37 34.89 33.65
C ARG A 321 -7.61 35.10 34.51
N ARG A 322 -8.81 35.02 33.93
CA ARG A 322 -10.08 35.00 34.71
C ARG A 322 -10.28 33.68 35.44
N TYR A 323 -9.64 32.62 34.96
CA TYR A 323 -9.73 31.29 35.53
C TYR A 323 -8.47 31.00 36.34
N ASP A 324 -8.62 30.36 37.50
CA ASP A 324 -7.47 29.83 38.24
C ASP A 324 -6.71 28.78 37.41
N LYS A 325 -5.41 28.62 37.69
CA LYS A 325 -4.57 27.62 37.00
C LYS A 325 -5.17 26.20 37.04
N ASN A 326 -5.79 25.84 38.17
CA ASN A 326 -6.40 24.52 38.40
C ASN A 326 -7.92 24.51 38.18
N HIS A 327 -8.48 25.52 37.50
CA HIS A 327 -9.93 25.66 37.35
C HIS A 327 -10.57 24.49 36.59
N PHE A 328 -9.90 24.00 35.54
CA PHE A 328 -10.39 22.91 34.71
C PHE A 328 -9.80 21.57 35.19
N ASP A 329 -10.65 20.56 35.37
CA ASP A 329 -10.19 19.20 35.68
C ASP A 329 -9.63 18.51 34.44
N TYR A 330 -10.22 18.81 33.27
CA TYR A 330 -9.90 18.15 32.02
C TYR A 330 -9.81 19.20 30.92
N ILE A 331 -8.73 19.19 30.15
CA ILE A 331 -8.56 20.06 28.99
C ILE A 331 -8.33 19.23 27.73
N ILE A 332 -9.11 19.53 26.70
CA ILE A 332 -9.05 18.85 25.40
C ILE A 332 -8.62 19.88 24.35
N ILE A 333 -7.69 19.50 23.48
CA ILE A 333 -7.28 20.32 22.34
C ILE A 333 -7.51 19.51 21.07
N ASP A 334 -8.44 19.98 20.23
CA ASP A 334 -8.64 19.45 18.88
C ASP A 334 -7.67 20.11 17.89
N GLU A 335 -7.26 19.34 16.87
CA GLU A 335 -6.17 19.68 15.95
C GLU A 335 -4.92 20.17 16.69
N VAL A 336 -4.50 19.39 17.70
CA VAL A 336 -3.36 19.71 18.57
C VAL A 336 -2.05 19.82 17.80
N HIS A 337 -2.02 19.37 16.55
CA HIS A 337 -0.86 19.55 15.70
C HIS A 337 -0.52 21.03 15.45
N LYS A 338 -1.39 21.98 15.80
CA LYS A 338 -1.13 23.42 15.80
C LYS A 338 -0.46 23.97 17.06
N ALA A 339 -0.19 23.12 18.06
CA ALA A 339 0.30 23.51 19.38
C ALA A 339 1.66 24.24 19.40
N GLY A 340 2.43 24.21 18.31
CA GLY A 340 3.65 25.00 18.14
C GLY A 340 3.44 26.52 18.11
N ALA A 341 2.22 27.00 17.85
CA ALA A 341 1.93 28.44 17.87
C ALA A 341 1.93 29.01 19.30
N LEU A 342 2.44 30.25 19.46
CA LEU A 342 2.53 30.95 20.75
C LEU A 342 1.22 30.97 21.55
N SER A 343 0.07 31.05 20.86
CA SER A 343 -1.25 31.04 21.50
C SER A 343 -1.52 29.75 22.28
N TYR A 344 -1.10 28.59 21.75
CA TYR A 344 -1.24 27.30 22.43
C TYR A 344 -0.25 27.18 23.59
N GLN A 345 1.00 27.58 23.37
CA GLN A 345 2.05 27.53 24.40
C GLN A 345 1.64 28.33 25.65
N LYS A 346 1.03 29.50 25.48
CA LYS A 346 0.47 30.28 26.61
C LYS A 346 -0.52 29.48 27.47
N ILE A 347 -1.40 28.72 26.83
CA ILE A 347 -2.41 27.91 27.52
C ILE A 347 -1.75 26.75 28.28
N PHE A 348 -0.83 26.03 27.64
CA PHE A 348 -0.07 24.94 28.27
C PHE A 348 0.79 25.41 29.45
N GLN A 349 1.33 26.62 29.39
CA GLN A 349 2.16 27.19 30.47
C GLN A 349 1.34 27.71 31.66
N TYR A 350 0.06 28.04 31.46
CA TYR A 350 -0.78 28.64 32.49
C TYR A 350 -1.62 27.62 33.25
N PHE A 351 -2.34 26.75 32.54
CA PHE A 351 -3.29 25.82 33.14
C PHE A 351 -2.61 24.53 33.62
N GLU A 352 -3.08 24.03 34.76
CA GLU A 352 -2.60 22.82 35.44
C GLU A 352 -3.79 21.87 35.73
N PRO A 353 -4.49 21.34 34.70
CA PRO A 353 -5.61 20.43 34.90
C PRO A 353 -5.16 19.07 35.42
N LYS A 354 -6.14 18.26 35.87
CA LYS A 354 -5.88 16.86 36.24
C LYS A 354 -5.50 16.01 35.03
N PHE A 355 -6.06 16.31 33.86
CA PHE A 355 -5.75 15.59 32.63
C PHE A 355 -5.80 16.47 31.36
N TRP A 356 -4.86 16.23 30.45
CA TRP A 356 -4.80 16.81 29.10
C TRP A 356 -5.03 15.75 28.03
N LEU A 357 -5.91 16.04 27.06
CA LEU A 357 -6.09 15.22 25.87
C LEU A 357 -5.85 16.05 24.61
N GLY A 358 -4.88 15.65 23.82
CA GLY A 358 -4.67 16.17 22.46
C GLY A 358 -5.36 15.25 21.44
N MET A 359 -5.94 15.82 20.40
CA MET A 359 -6.49 15.05 19.27
C MET A 359 -5.95 15.60 17.96
N THR A 360 -5.53 14.71 17.05
CA THR A 360 -5.07 15.10 15.71
C THR A 360 -5.19 13.93 14.73
N ALA A 361 -5.27 14.24 13.43
CA ALA A 361 -5.07 13.24 12.38
C ALA A 361 -3.59 13.03 12.01
N SER A 362 -2.76 14.03 12.30
CA SER A 362 -1.35 14.06 11.88
C SER A 362 -0.52 14.73 12.98
N PRO A 363 0.10 13.96 13.88
CA PRO A 363 1.02 14.50 14.88
C PRO A 363 2.37 14.91 14.28
N GLU A 364 2.69 14.52 13.05
CA GLU A 364 3.96 14.88 12.41
C GLU A 364 3.90 16.30 11.82
N ARG A 365 4.95 17.10 12.07
CA ARG A 365 5.06 18.48 11.57
C ARG A 365 6.33 18.68 10.75
N THR A 366 6.24 19.54 9.75
CA THR A 366 7.38 19.92 8.89
C THR A 366 8.30 20.98 9.52
N ASP A 367 7.83 21.71 10.53
CA ASP A 367 8.60 22.76 11.22
C ASP A 367 9.38 22.24 12.44
N GLY A 368 9.39 20.93 12.67
CA GLY A 368 10.18 20.28 13.71
C GLY A 368 9.64 20.45 15.14
N PHE A 369 8.46 21.04 15.34
CA PHE A 369 7.88 21.16 16.68
C PHE A 369 7.37 19.80 17.19
N ASN A 370 7.88 19.35 18.33
CA ASN A 370 7.51 18.05 18.90
C ASN A 370 6.21 18.12 19.70
N ILE A 371 5.11 17.66 19.10
CA ILE A 371 3.80 17.56 19.77
C ILE A 371 3.77 16.44 20.80
N TYR A 372 4.49 15.33 20.56
CA TYR A 372 4.48 14.18 21.46
C TYR A 372 5.04 14.53 22.84
N ASP A 373 6.10 15.34 22.89
CA ASP A 373 6.69 15.80 24.17
C ASP A 373 5.71 16.67 24.99
N LEU A 374 4.79 17.41 24.35
CA LEU A 374 3.76 18.15 25.09
C LEU A 374 2.83 17.23 25.88
N PHE A 375 2.69 15.99 25.44
CA PHE A 375 1.84 14.96 26.04
C PHE A 375 2.64 13.83 26.68
N ASP A 376 3.89 14.09 27.08
CA ASP A 376 4.77 13.13 27.74
C ASP A 376 4.94 11.82 26.93
N ASN A 377 4.86 11.93 25.60
CA ASN A 377 4.92 10.82 24.63
C ASN A 377 3.84 9.74 24.83
N ASN A 378 2.78 10.04 25.57
CA ASN A 378 1.67 9.12 25.85
C ASN A 378 0.66 9.10 24.68
N ILE A 379 0.78 8.12 23.79
CA ILE A 379 -0.20 7.89 22.71
C ILE A 379 -1.28 6.95 23.24
N ALA A 380 -2.51 7.47 23.43
CA ALA A 380 -3.62 6.67 23.93
C ALA A 380 -4.13 5.66 22.89
N HIS A 381 -4.21 6.10 21.63
CA HIS A 381 -4.60 5.25 20.51
C HIS A 381 -4.18 5.91 19.18
N GLU A 382 -3.82 5.11 18.20
CA GLU A 382 -3.51 5.53 16.83
C GLU A 382 -4.35 4.70 15.86
N ILE A 383 -5.13 5.35 14.99
CA ILE A 383 -5.89 4.69 13.92
C ILE A 383 -5.73 5.44 12.60
N ARG A 384 -5.17 4.77 11.58
CA ARG A 384 -4.91 5.36 10.25
C ARG A 384 -5.99 4.96 9.23
N LEU A 385 -5.85 5.42 7.98
CA LEU A 385 -6.86 5.22 6.93
C LEU A 385 -7.21 3.73 6.72
N GLN A 386 -6.20 2.87 6.56
CA GLN A 386 -6.40 1.43 6.31
C GLN A 386 -7.19 0.76 7.44
N GLU A 387 -6.73 0.91 8.69
CA GLU A 387 -7.42 0.39 9.88
C GLU A 387 -8.84 0.96 10.03
N ALA A 388 -9.03 2.26 9.73
CA ALA A 388 -10.35 2.88 9.78
C ALA A 388 -11.32 2.36 8.70
N LEU A 389 -10.82 1.87 7.57
CA LEU A 389 -11.62 1.17 6.57
C LEU A 389 -11.91 -0.28 6.99
N GLU A 390 -10.95 -0.98 7.59
CA GLU A 390 -11.14 -2.34 8.12
C GLU A 390 -12.23 -2.41 9.18
N GLU A 391 -12.27 -1.40 10.06
CA GLU A 391 -13.26 -1.31 11.14
C GLU A 391 -14.59 -0.68 10.71
N ASP A 392 -14.81 -0.46 9.40
CA ASP A 392 -16.02 0.16 8.85
C ASP A 392 -16.36 1.50 9.56
N LEU A 393 -15.35 2.31 9.89
CA LEU A 393 -15.53 3.62 10.51
C LEU A 393 -15.74 4.73 9.48
N LEU A 394 -15.36 4.46 8.23
CA LEU A 394 -15.38 5.41 7.12
C LEU A 394 -16.33 4.93 6.02
N CYS A 395 -16.82 5.88 5.23
CA CYS A 395 -17.52 5.59 3.99
C CYS A 395 -16.52 5.00 2.98
N PRO A 396 -16.86 3.88 2.29
CA PRO A 396 -16.05 3.35 1.20
C PRO A 396 -15.76 4.41 0.14
N PHE A 397 -14.63 4.28 -0.56
CA PHE A 397 -14.28 5.19 -1.65
C PHE A 397 -13.79 4.46 -2.90
N HIS A 398 -14.03 5.07 -4.05
CA HIS A 398 -13.46 4.65 -5.32
C HIS A 398 -12.53 5.76 -5.81
N TYR A 399 -11.23 5.48 -5.76
CA TYR A 399 -10.19 6.40 -6.18
C TYR A 399 -9.81 6.14 -7.63
N PHE A 400 -9.84 7.18 -8.45
CA PHE A 400 -9.45 7.17 -9.85
C PHE A 400 -8.32 8.17 -10.07
N GLY A 401 -7.09 7.67 -10.17
CA GLY A 401 -5.93 8.45 -10.60
C GLY A 401 -5.86 8.46 -12.13
N ILE A 402 -6.13 9.61 -12.72
CA ILE A 402 -6.21 9.79 -14.17
C ILE A 402 -5.22 10.83 -14.65
N ALA A 403 -4.70 10.66 -15.86
CA ALA A 403 -3.74 11.60 -16.41
C ALA A 403 -4.43 12.95 -16.62
N ASP A 404 -3.79 14.04 -16.16
CA ASP A 404 -4.22 15.39 -16.50
C ASP A 404 -3.92 15.68 -17.98
N VAL A 405 -4.58 16.71 -18.54
CA VAL A 405 -4.56 17.03 -19.97
C VAL A 405 -3.15 17.35 -20.46
N GLU A 406 -2.77 16.71 -21.57
CA GLU A 406 -1.57 17.05 -22.35
C GLU A 406 -1.87 18.16 -23.36
N PHE A 407 -0.99 19.15 -23.47
CA PHE A 407 -1.07 20.24 -24.43
C PHE A 407 0.01 20.10 -25.50
N CYS A 408 -0.19 20.72 -26.67
CA CYS A 408 0.78 20.63 -27.78
C CYS A 408 2.16 21.21 -27.43
N ASP A 409 2.21 22.13 -26.46
CA ASP A 409 3.44 22.79 -26.02
C ASP A 409 4.05 22.16 -24.73
N GLY A 410 3.47 21.06 -24.22
CA GLY A 410 3.97 20.35 -23.03
C GLY A 410 2.87 19.75 -22.15
N GLU A 411 3.28 19.10 -21.06
CA GLU A 411 2.41 18.54 -20.03
C GLU A 411 2.26 19.50 -18.83
N ILE A 412 1.20 19.35 -18.04
CA ILE A 412 1.10 20.05 -16.75
C ILE A 412 2.14 19.46 -15.78
N ASP A 413 3.05 20.29 -15.28
CA ASP A 413 4.16 19.90 -14.40
C ASP A 413 4.23 20.76 -13.11
N ASP A 414 5.27 20.53 -12.30
CA ASP A 414 5.50 21.23 -11.03
C ASP A 414 5.70 22.76 -11.18
N SER A 415 6.00 23.27 -12.38
CA SER A 415 6.38 24.66 -12.59
C SER A 415 5.17 25.61 -12.50
N PHE A 416 3.99 25.13 -12.90
CA PHE A 416 2.78 25.94 -13.08
C PHE A 416 3.04 27.27 -13.81
N GLU A 417 4.08 27.32 -14.66
CA GLU A 417 4.56 28.57 -15.26
C GLU A 417 3.54 29.15 -16.23
N ASP A 418 2.77 28.29 -16.90
CA ASP A 418 1.75 28.71 -17.85
C ASP A 418 0.34 28.63 -17.24
N PHE A 419 0.02 29.63 -16.43
CA PHE A 419 -1.27 29.76 -15.74
C PHE A 419 -2.49 29.67 -16.68
N ASN A 420 -2.32 29.98 -17.97
CA ASN A 420 -3.38 29.87 -18.98
C ASN A 420 -3.80 28.42 -19.24
N LEU A 421 -2.90 27.45 -19.08
CA LEU A 421 -3.20 26.03 -19.28
C LEU A 421 -4.12 25.47 -18.20
N LEU A 422 -3.98 25.98 -16.97
CA LEU A 422 -4.71 25.50 -15.78
C LEU A 422 -6.22 25.77 -15.83
N ALA A 423 -6.66 26.82 -16.55
CA ALA A 423 -8.07 27.16 -16.73
C ALA A 423 -8.48 27.19 -18.22
N SER A 424 -7.74 26.48 -19.07
CA SER A 424 -8.07 26.37 -20.50
C SER A 424 -9.40 25.65 -20.72
N ASP A 425 -10.13 26.02 -21.78
CA ASP A 425 -11.40 25.37 -22.16
C ASP A 425 -11.25 23.85 -22.25
N LYS A 426 -10.17 23.37 -22.88
CA LYS A 426 -9.86 21.94 -23.03
C LYS A 426 -9.76 21.23 -21.68
N ARG A 427 -9.06 21.82 -20.70
CA ARG A 427 -8.93 21.22 -19.36
C ARG A 427 -10.26 21.24 -18.63
N VAL A 428 -11.01 22.34 -18.68
CA VAL A 428 -12.32 22.45 -18.02
C VAL A 428 -13.31 21.42 -18.57
N ASP A 429 -13.40 21.28 -19.89
CA ASP A 429 -14.23 20.26 -20.54
C ASP A 429 -13.85 18.85 -20.08
N TYR A 430 -12.55 18.57 -19.98
CA TYR A 430 -12.02 17.31 -19.49
C TYR A 430 -12.35 17.05 -18.00
N LEU A 431 -12.20 18.05 -17.12
CA LEU A 431 -12.56 17.93 -15.70
C LEU A 431 -14.05 17.57 -15.54
N ILE A 432 -14.90 18.24 -16.31
CA ILE A 432 -16.35 18.00 -16.32
C ILE A 432 -16.63 16.59 -16.84
N GLU A 433 -16.12 16.24 -18.02
CA GLU A 433 -16.29 14.91 -18.64
C GLU A 433 -15.95 13.79 -17.65
N LYS A 434 -14.80 13.88 -16.98
CA LYS A 434 -14.36 12.87 -16.01
C LYS A 434 -15.23 12.86 -14.75
N SER A 435 -15.61 14.04 -14.25
CA SER A 435 -16.55 14.15 -13.12
C SER A 435 -17.90 13.50 -13.42
N GLU A 436 -18.42 13.63 -14.65
CA GLU A 436 -19.65 12.97 -15.08
C GLU A 436 -19.46 11.47 -15.32
N PHE A 437 -18.32 11.10 -15.91
CA PHE A 437 -18.02 9.71 -16.24
C PHE A 437 -17.90 8.84 -14.98
N TYR A 438 -17.08 9.23 -13.99
CA TYR A 438 -16.98 8.44 -12.75
C TYR A 438 -18.18 8.64 -11.82
N GLY A 439 -18.94 9.72 -12.02
CA GLY A 439 -20.19 9.96 -11.33
C GLY A 439 -20.02 10.16 -9.82
N TYR A 440 -21.09 9.90 -9.07
CA TYR A 440 -21.18 10.13 -7.64
C TYR A 440 -22.22 9.18 -7.01
N SER A 441 -22.11 8.97 -5.69
CA SER A 441 -23.11 8.21 -4.93
C SER A 441 -24.32 9.07 -4.56
N GLY A 442 -25.51 8.49 -4.53
CA GLY A 442 -26.75 9.17 -4.15
C GLY A 442 -27.48 9.87 -5.31
N ASP A 443 -28.31 10.85 -4.97
CA ASP A 443 -29.26 11.43 -5.92
C ASP A 443 -28.83 12.74 -6.58
N ARG A 444 -27.86 13.46 -6.01
CA ARG A 444 -27.33 14.71 -6.53
C ARG A 444 -25.84 14.82 -6.26
N ARG A 445 -25.10 15.44 -7.17
CA ARG A 445 -23.68 15.75 -6.99
C ARG A 445 -23.46 16.78 -5.89
N LYS A 446 -22.57 16.48 -4.95
CA LYS A 446 -22.11 17.37 -3.88
C LYS A 446 -20.59 17.26 -3.82
N ALA A 447 -19.91 18.04 -4.66
CA ALA A 447 -18.50 17.89 -4.96
C ALA A 447 -17.62 18.97 -4.30
N LEU A 448 -16.43 18.56 -3.85
CA LEU A 448 -15.35 19.47 -3.47
C LEU A 448 -14.22 19.38 -4.50
N VAL A 449 -13.71 20.52 -4.95
CA VAL A 449 -12.60 20.61 -5.90
C VAL A 449 -11.42 21.30 -5.25
N PHE A 450 -10.30 20.59 -5.09
CA PHE A 450 -9.07 21.11 -4.50
C PHE A 450 -8.11 21.59 -5.59
N CYS A 451 -7.94 22.91 -5.67
CA CYS A 451 -7.08 23.60 -6.62
C CYS A 451 -5.72 23.97 -5.99
N SER A 452 -4.74 24.30 -6.85
CA SER A 452 -3.40 24.69 -6.41
C SER A 452 -3.37 26.13 -5.86
N ARG A 453 -4.16 27.05 -6.43
CA ARG A 453 -4.12 28.50 -6.12
C ARG A 453 -5.52 29.12 -6.14
N LYS A 454 -5.72 30.22 -5.40
CA LYS A 454 -7.02 30.92 -5.29
C LYS A 454 -7.54 31.39 -6.66
N LYS A 455 -6.64 31.98 -7.46
CA LYS A 455 -6.97 32.48 -8.80
C LYS A 455 -7.38 31.36 -9.78
N GLU A 456 -6.80 30.17 -9.63
CA GLU A 456 -7.22 28.99 -10.42
C GLU A 456 -8.63 28.56 -10.03
N ALA A 457 -8.93 28.51 -8.73
CA ALA A 457 -10.26 28.16 -8.23
C ALA A 457 -11.36 29.13 -8.72
N GLU A 458 -11.07 30.44 -8.76
CA GLU A 458 -11.95 31.48 -9.32
C GLU A 458 -12.26 31.23 -10.80
N LEU A 459 -11.22 31.06 -11.63
CA LEU A 459 -11.41 30.85 -13.06
C LEU A 459 -12.13 29.54 -13.37
N LEU A 460 -11.79 28.44 -12.68
CA LEU A 460 -12.47 27.17 -12.88
C LEU A 460 -13.95 27.25 -12.48
N SER A 461 -14.27 27.94 -11.38
CA SER A 461 -15.67 28.11 -10.95
C SER A 461 -16.47 28.94 -11.95
N ASP A 462 -15.92 30.03 -12.46
CA ASP A 462 -16.58 30.85 -13.49
C ASP A 462 -16.86 30.02 -14.75
N GLU A 463 -15.91 29.19 -15.16
CA GLU A 463 -15.95 28.43 -16.40
C GLU A 463 -16.86 27.18 -16.31
N PHE A 464 -17.00 26.60 -15.11
CA PHE A 464 -18.03 25.60 -14.80
C PHE A 464 -19.43 26.22 -14.83
N ASN A 465 -19.62 27.39 -14.22
CA ASN A 465 -20.91 28.10 -14.26
C ASN A 465 -21.31 28.46 -15.70
N ARG A 466 -20.36 28.87 -16.55
CA ARG A 466 -20.59 29.14 -17.98
C ARG A 466 -21.15 27.93 -18.74
N ARG A 467 -20.78 26.71 -18.31
CA ARG A 467 -21.25 25.43 -18.87
C ARG A 467 -22.51 24.89 -18.20
N GLY A 468 -23.08 25.61 -17.25
CA GLY A 468 -24.31 25.23 -16.54
C GLY A 468 -24.10 24.38 -15.29
N TYR A 469 -22.86 24.24 -14.80
CA TYR A 469 -22.56 23.57 -13.54
C TYR A 469 -22.49 24.60 -12.41
N ASN A 470 -23.50 24.59 -11.55
CA ASN A 470 -23.59 25.54 -10.45
C ASN A 470 -22.43 25.34 -9.48
N SER A 471 -21.55 26.34 -9.41
CA SER A 471 -20.36 26.28 -8.57
C SER A 471 -20.06 27.59 -7.86
N THR A 472 -19.29 27.52 -6.78
CA THR A 472 -18.75 28.69 -6.09
C THR A 472 -17.34 28.42 -5.61
N VAL A 473 -16.59 29.49 -5.34
CA VAL A 473 -15.30 29.42 -4.64
C VAL A 473 -15.48 29.72 -3.16
N LEU A 474 -14.78 28.96 -2.32
CA LEU A 474 -14.54 29.29 -0.92
C LEU A 474 -13.05 29.25 -0.61
N THR A 475 -12.56 30.36 -0.05
CA THR A 475 -11.18 30.58 0.36
C THR A 475 -11.10 31.02 1.83
N GLY A 476 -9.91 30.98 2.42
CA GLY A 476 -9.69 31.42 3.80
C GLY A 476 -10.14 32.86 4.10
N ASP A 477 -10.27 33.71 3.07
CA ASP A 477 -10.60 35.13 3.20
C ASP A 477 -12.13 35.37 3.26
N ASP A 478 -12.95 34.37 2.90
CA ASP A 478 -14.40 34.51 2.87
C ASP A 478 -15.02 34.57 4.27
N SER A 479 -16.09 35.37 4.42
CA SER A 479 -16.82 35.53 5.69
C SER A 479 -17.50 34.22 6.13
N GLN A 480 -17.80 34.10 7.42
CA GLN A 480 -18.54 32.95 7.95
C GLN A 480 -19.94 32.82 7.36
N GLU A 481 -20.61 33.95 7.10
CA GLU A 481 -21.95 33.99 6.49
C GLU A 481 -21.94 33.39 5.08
N LYS A 482 -20.99 33.82 4.23
CA LYS A 482 -20.84 33.28 2.88
C LYS A 482 -20.53 31.78 2.86
N ARG A 483 -19.75 31.30 3.85
CA ARG A 483 -19.48 29.86 4.00
C ARG A 483 -20.74 29.08 4.36
N ILE A 484 -21.50 29.55 5.35
CA ILE A 484 -22.75 28.90 5.77
C ILE A 484 -23.73 28.86 4.59
N GLU A 485 -23.87 29.97 3.86
CA GLU A 485 -24.72 30.06 2.68
C GLU A 485 -24.30 29.06 1.60
N ALA A 486 -23.01 29.00 1.24
CA ALA A 486 -22.51 28.07 0.24
C ALA A 486 -22.68 26.60 0.67
N ILE A 487 -22.47 26.29 1.97
CA ILE A 487 -22.69 24.95 2.50
C ILE A 487 -24.17 24.58 2.43
N ASP A 488 -25.07 25.47 2.85
CA ASP A 488 -26.52 25.26 2.75
C ASP A 488 -26.94 25.02 1.30
N ARG A 489 -26.50 25.86 0.36
CA ARG A 489 -26.76 25.68 -1.08
C ARG A 489 -26.22 24.36 -1.61
N LEU A 490 -25.13 23.83 -1.05
CA LEU A 490 -24.59 22.52 -1.43
C LEU A 490 -25.37 21.36 -0.80
N THR A 491 -25.83 21.47 0.44
CA THR A 491 -26.45 20.33 1.17
C THR A 491 -27.97 20.29 1.05
N ASN A 492 -28.63 21.44 0.98
CA ASN A 492 -30.08 21.61 0.94
C ASN A 492 -30.64 21.36 -0.48
N ASP A 493 -31.33 20.23 -0.63
CA ASP A 493 -31.87 19.80 -1.93
C ASP A 493 -33.09 20.62 -2.39
N GLU A 494 -33.74 21.37 -1.48
CA GLU A 494 -34.88 22.25 -1.77
C GLU A 494 -34.46 23.67 -2.22
N ASN A 495 -33.17 24.00 -2.11
CA ASN A 495 -32.67 25.31 -2.48
C ASN A 495 -32.76 25.51 -4.02
N PRO A 496 -33.40 26.58 -4.52
CA PRO A 496 -33.52 26.82 -5.97
C PRO A 496 -32.15 27.10 -6.62
N ASP A 497 -31.21 27.70 -5.89
CA ASP A 497 -29.85 28.05 -6.34
C ASP A 497 -28.82 27.05 -5.81
N LYS A 498 -29.20 25.76 -5.77
CA LYS A 498 -28.35 24.67 -5.27
C LYS A 498 -27.05 24.54 -6.05
N LEU A 499 -25.97 24.31 -5.31
CA LEU A 499 -24.62 24.11 -5.84
C LEU A 499 -24.33 22.64 -6.10
N GLU A 500 -23.53 22.35 -7.11
CA GLU A 500 -22.97 21.01 -7.34
C GLU A 500 -21.50 20.94 -6.94
N PHE A 501 -20.75 22.05 -7.12
CA PHE A 501 -19.32 22.11 -6.87
C PHE A 501 -18.95 23.26 -5.94
N ILE A 502 -18.01 23.01 -5.02
CA ILE A 502 -17.29 24.06 -4.30
C ILE A 502 -15.79 23.93 -4.59
N PHE A 503 -15.23 24.97 -5.17
CA PHE A 503 -13.79 25.09 -5.43
C PHE A 503 -13.07 25.68 -4.21
N THR A 504 -11.93 25.10 -3.86
CA THR A 504 -11.15 25.47 -2.67
C THR A 504 -9.66 25.25 -2.89
N VAL A 505 -8.84 25.96 -2.11
CA VAL A 505 -7.40 25.66 -1.96
C VAL A 505 -7.19 24.92 -0.64
N ASP A 506 -7.21 25.65 0.49
CA ASP A 506 -6.91 25.07 1.81
C ASP A 506 -8.05 25.18 2.83
N ILE A 507 -9.16 25.87 2.51
CA ILE A 507 -10.17 26.21 3.53
C ILE A 507 -10.84 24.95 4.11
N PHE A 508 -10.99 23.92 3.27
CA PHE A 508 -11.54 22.62 3.64
C PHE A 508 -10.48 21.61 4.08
N ASN A 509 -9.20 21.98 4.10
CA ASN A 509 -8.19 21.13 4.74
C ASN A 509 -8.51 21.00 6.24
N GLU A 510 -9.19 22.00 6.85
CA GLU A 510 -9.52 21.99 8.28
C GLU A 510 -10.83 22.76 8.60
N GLY A 511 -11.69 22.17 9.43
CA GLY A 511 -12.71 22.90 10.18
C GLY A 511 -14.06 23.18 9.50
N VAL A 512 -14.39 22.46 8.41
CA VAL A 512 -15.76 22.40 7.88
C VAL A 512 -16.20 20.93 7.78
N ASP A 513 -17.41 20.65 8.24
CA ASP A 513 -17.99 19.30 8.31
C ASP A 513 -19.20 19.23 7.38
N ILE A 514 -19.03 18.53 6.25
CA ILE A 514 -20.08 18.27 5.26
C ILE A 514 -20.05 16.75 4.99
N PRO A 515 -20.76 15.93 5.77
CA PRO A 515 -20.81 14.49 5.57
C PRO A 515 -21.37 14.08 4.19
N GLU A 516 -22.21 14.94 3.60
CA GLU A 516 -22.93 14.72 2.35
C GLU A 516 -22.04 14.73 1.09
N ILE A 517 -20.77 15.14 1.19
CA ILE A 517 -19.86 15.18 0.04
C ILE A 517 -19.71 13.79 -0.56
N ASN A 518 -20.06 13.64 -1.83
CA ASN A 518 -20.07 12.35 -2.54
C ASN A 518 -19.10 12.31 -3.74
N GLN A 519 -18.41 13.42 -4.00
CA GLN A 519 -17.34 13.48 -4.99
C GLN A 519 -16.23 14.44 -4.54
N VAL A 520 -14.96 14.06 -4.77
CA VAL A 520 -13.80 14.92 -4.52
C VAL A 520 -12.92 14.92 -5.76
N LEU A 521 -12.59 16.12 -6.26
CA LEU A 521 -11.66 16.32 -7.37
C LEU A 521 -10.36 16.92 -6.82
N LEU A 522 -9.24 16.26 -7.08
CA LEU A 522 -7.90 16.74 -6.77
C LEU A 522 -7.27 17.26 -8.07
N VAL A 523 -7.15 18.58 -8.19
CA VAL A 523 -6.67 19.28 -9.40
C VAL A 523 -5.36 20.00 -9.11
N ARG A 524 -4.55 19.40 -8.22
CA ARG A 524 -3.31 19.97 -7.68
C ARG A 524 -2.29 18.87 -7.41
N PRO A 525 -0.98 19.18 -7.42
CA PRO A 525 0.05 18.22 -7.08
C PRO A 525 -0.05 17.79 -5.61
N THR A 526 0.26 16.51 -5.36
CA THR A 526 0.33 15.96 -4.02
C THR A 526 1.69 16.26 -3.39
N GLU A 527 1.77 17.37 -2.65
CA GLU A 527 3.01 17.78 -1.96
C GLU A 527 3.23 17.04 -0.63
N SER A 528 2.16 16.56 0.00
CA SER A 528 2.21 15.93 1.33
C SER A 528 1.17 14.82 1.47
N PRO A 529 1.57 13.59 1.88
CA PRO A 529 0.64 12.52 2.21
C PRO A 529 -0.38 12.91 3.28
N ILE A 530 0.00 13.81 4.20
CA ILE A 530 -0.88 14.26 5.28
C ILE A 530 -2.03 15.11 4.72
N ILE A 531 -1.70 16.10 3.88
CA ILE A 531 -2.71 16.99 3.27
C ILE A 531 -3.64 16.17 2.37
N PHE A 532 -3.07 15.25 1.58
CA PHE A 532 -3.84 14.35 0.74
C PHE A 532 -4.89 13.55 1.53
N ILE A 533 -4.51 12.92 2.64
CA ILE A 533 -5.45 12.15 3.48
C ILE A 533 -6.48 13.06 4.18
N GLN A 534 -6.09 14.28 4.55
CA GLN A 534 -7.04 15.24 5.12
C GLN A 534 -8.12 15.65 4.10
N GLN A 535 -7.73 15.88 2.85
CA GLN A 535 -8.62 16.24 1.74
C GLN A 535 -9.54 15.06 1.38
N LEU A 536 -8.96 13.87 1.19
CA LEU A 536 -9.69 12.62 0.97
C LEU A 536 -10.72 12.36 2.07
N GLY A 537 -10.32 12.53 3.34
CA GLY A 537 -11.17 12.32 4.51
C GLY A 537 -12.37 13.27 4.64
N ARG A 538 -12.46 14.32 3.83
CA ARG A 538 -13.69 15.13 3.72
C ARG A 538 -14.81 14.35 3.05
N GLY A 539 -14.46 13.53 2.06
CA GLY A 539 -15.37 12.62 1.39
C GLY A 539 -15.64 11.34 2.18
N LEU A 540 -14.78 10.91 3.10
CA LEU A 540 -14.91 9.61 3.77
C LEU A 540 -15.91 9.54 4.93
N ARG A 541 -16.65 10.61 5.21
CA ARG A 541 -17.66 10.59 6.28
C ARG A 541 -18.90 9.82 5.85
N LYS A 542 -19.44 8.98 6.74
CA LYS A 542 -20.72 8.29 6.52
C LYS A 542 -21.87 9.30 6.54
N TYR A 543 -22.83 9.11 5.65
CA TYR A 543 -24.05 9.90 5.57
C TYR A 543 -25.20 9.04 5.02
N GLU A 544 -26.44 9.39 5.33
CA GLU A 544 -27.61 8.69 4.79
C GLU A 544 -27.66 8.79 3.27
N ASN A 545 -28.02 7.69 2.58
CA ASN A 545 -28.10 7.61 1.12
C ASN A 545 -26.76 7.86 0.39
N LYS A 546 -25.63 7.76 1.09
CA LYS A 546 -24.28 7.79 0.53
C LYS A 546 -23.60 6.45 0.79
N GLU A 547 -23.53 5.61 -0.24
CA GLU A 547 -22.92 4.28 -0.15
C GLU A 547 -21.39 4.32 -0.27
N TYR A 548 -20.88 5.28 -1.06
CA TYR A 548 -19.46 5.46 -1.32
C TYR A 548 -19.18 6.93 -1.68
N VAL A 549 -17.90 7.29 -1.78
CA VAL A 549 -17.44 8.56 -2.37
C VAL A 549 -16.53 8.30 -3.57
N VAL A 550 -16.69 9.09 -4.62
CA VAL A 550 -15.80 9.06 -5.79
C VAL A 550 -14.69 10.09 -5.60
N ILE A 551 -13.45 9.64 -5.67
CA ILE A 551 -12.26 10.51 -5.64
C ILE A 551 -11.63 10.47 -7.02
N ILE A 552 -11.50 11.63 -7.67
CA ILE A 552 -10.86 11.76 -8.98
C ILE A 552 -9.61 12.61 -8.79
N ASP A 553 -8.45 12.02 -9.05
CA ASP A 553 -7.15 12.69 -8.92
C ASP A 553 -6.55 12.89 -10.31
N PHE A 554 -6.37 14.16 -10.69
CA PHE A 554 -5.81 14.56 -11.98
C PHE A 554 -4.29 14.66 -11.86
N ILE A 555 -3.62 13.59 -12.29
CA ILE A 555 -2.19 13.36 -12.14
C ILE A 555 -1.44 13.96 -13.34
N GLY A 556 -0.86 15.13 -13.12
CA GLY A 556 0.13 15.74 -14.01
C GLY A 556 1.50 15.09 -13.90
N ASN A 557 2.48 15.61 -14.64
CA ASN A 557 3.87 15.18 -14.60
C ASN A 557 4.61 15.82 -13.41
N TYR A 558 4.19 15.45 -12.20
CA TYR A 558 4.73 15.97 -10.95
C TYR A 558 5.81 15.04 -10.38
N LYS A 559 6.90 15.62 -9.86
CA LYS A 559 7.99 14.83 -9.26
C LYS A 559 7.56 14.05 -8.02
N ASN A 560 6.50 14.49 -7.34
CA ASN A 560 6.04 13.94 -6.07
C ASN A 560 4.88 12.94 -6.19
N ASN A 561 4.56 12.45 -7.39
CA ASN A 561 3.46 11.49 -7.61
C ASN A 561 3.58 10.21 -6.75
N PHE A 562 4.80 9.79 -6.37
CA PHE A 562 5.04 8.68 -5.45
C PHE A 562 4.42 8.87 -4.04
N MET A 563 4.03 10.09 -3.66
CA MET A 563 3.34 10.37 -2.39
C MET A 563 1.92 9.81 -2.34
N ILE A 564 1.27 9.64 -3.49
CA ILE A 564 -0.09 9.09 -3.61
C ILE A 564 -0.16 7.66 -3.06
N PRO A 565 0.61 6.68 -3.57
CA PRO A 565 0.59 5.32 -3.03
C PRO A 565 1.08 5.23 -1.58
N ILE A 566 2.00 6.11 -1.14
CA ILE A 566 2.41 6.20 0.27
C ILE A 566 1.22 6.60 1.16
N ALA A 567 0.46 7.61 0.74
CA ALA A 567 -0.70 8.10 1.48
C ALA A 567 -1.80 7.02 1.57
N LEU A 568 -2.14 6.41 0.43
CA LEU A 568 -3.20 5.40 0.35
C LEU A 568 -2.84 4.10 1.06
N SER A 569 -1.60 3.61 0.93
CA SER A 569 -1.16 2.38 1.61
C SER A 569 -1.01 2.55 3.12
N GLY A 570 -0.72 3.76 3.59
CA GLY A 570 -0.32 4.02 4.97
C GLY A 570 1.12 3.57 5.30
N ASP A 571 1.82 2.93 4.37
CA ASP A 571 3.22 2.53 4.52
C ASP A 571 4.13 3.74 4.29
N ARG A 572 4.75 4.21 5.38
CA ARG A 572 5.67 5.36 5.37
C ARG A 572 7.13 4.92 5.37
N SER A 573 7.45 3.67 5.04
CA SER A 573 8.84 3.20 5.00
C SER A 573 9.67 3.87 3.91
N TYR A 574 9.04 4.50 2.92
CA TYR A 574 9.67 5.02 1.69
C TYR A 574 10.50 3.94 0.97
N ASP A 575 10.10 2.68 1.13
CA ASP A 575 10.67 1.58 0.38
C ASP A 575 10.09 1.56 -1.04
N LYS A 576 10.93 1.83 -2.04
CA LYS A 576 10.53 1.85 -3.45
C LYS A 576 9.85 0.55 -3.87
N ASP A 577 10.31 -0.59 -3.36
CA ASP A 577 9.75 -1.88 -3.73
C ASP A 577 8.34 -2.05 -3.19
N LYS A 578 8.12 -1.69 -1.92
CA LYS A 578 6.79 -1.74 -1.31
C LYS A 578 5.81 -0.79 -1.98
N ILE A 579 6.26 0.42 -2.33
CA ILE A 579 5.42 1.39 -3.06
C ILE A 579 5.01 0.81 -4.43
N ARG A 580 5.94 0.17 -5.16
CA ARG A 580 5.62 -0.49 -6.44
C ARG A 580 4.66 -1.65 -6.26
N LYS A 581 4.90 -2.53 -5.28
CA LYS A 581 3.99 -3.64 -4.93
C LYS A 581 2.58 -3.14 -4.63
N TYR A 582 2.44 -2.02 -3.92
CA TYR A 582 1.13 -1.42 -3.68
C TYR A 582 0.44 -0.91 -4.96
N LEU A 583 1.17 -0.36 -5.92
CA LEU A 583 0.59 0.02 -7.22
C LEU A 583 0.16 -1.19 -8.06
N MET A 584 0.88 -2.31 -7.91
CA MET A 584 0.60 -3.56 -8.59
C MET A 584 -0.60 -4.30 -7.98
N GLU A 585 -0.67 -4.37 -6.64
CA GLU A 585 -1.60 -5.21 -5.89
C GLU A 585 -2.68 -4.41 -5.12
N GLY A 586 -2.72 -3.07 -5.22
CA GLY A 586 -3.44 -2.19 -4.30
C GLY A 586 -4.93 -2.51 -4.10
N ASN A 587 -5.63 -2.97 -5.14
CA ASN A 587 -7.04 -3.40 -5.05
C ASN A 587 -7.26 -4.70 -4.28
N LYS A 588 -6.24 -5.56 -4.19
CA LYS A 588 -6.24 -6.79 -3.38
C LYS A 588 -5.96 -6.49 -1.92
N ILE A 589 -5.15 -5.45 -1.65
CA ILE A 589 -4.71 -5.07 -0.30
C ILE A 589 -5.72 -4.13 0.39
N ILE A 590 -6.40 -3.24 -0.35
CA ILE A 590 -7.31 -2.26 0.27
C ILE A 590 -8.49 -2.95 0.97
N PRO A 591 -8.80 -2.63 2.23
CA PRO A 591 -9.91 -3.21 2.99
C PRO A 591 -11.30 -2.84 2.45
N GLY A 592 -12.27 -3.70 2.77
CA GLY A 592 -13.69 -3.43 2.56
C GLY A 592 -14.08 -3.25 1.09
N ALA A 593 -15.02 -2.35 0.83
CA ALA A 593 -15.58 -2.11 -0.50
C ALA A 593 -14.82 -1.05 -1.33
N SER A 594 -13.79 -0.41 -0.76
CA SER A 594 -13.04 0.63 -1.45
C SER A 594 -12.21 0.05 -2.61
N SER A 595 -11.92 0.89 -3.61
CA SER A 595 -11.08 0.55 -4.76
C SER A 595 -10.14 1.69 -5.15
N ILE A 596 -9.01 1.34 -5.74
CA ILE A 596 -8.00 2.27 -6.26
C ILE A 596 -7.69 1.88 -7.70
N ASN A 597 -7.93 2.79 -8.63
CA ASN A 597 -7.73 2.58 -10.05
C ASN A 597 -6.79 3.68 -10.57
N PHE A 598 -5.78 3.29 -11.34
CA PHE A 598 -4.91 4.21 -12.07
C PHE A 598 -4.99 3.86 -13.55
N ASP A 599 -5.20 4.88 -14.39
CA ASP A 599 -5.00 4.72 -15.83
C ASP A 599 -3.52 4.43 -16.15
N GLU A 600 -3.27 3.95 -17.36
CA GLU A 600 -1.95 3.50 -17.80
C GLU A 600 -0.90 4.62 -17.72
N ILE A 601 -1.25 5.82 -18.20
CA ILE A 601 -0.38 6.99 -18.22
C ILE A 601 -0.05 7.45 -16.79
N SER A 602 -1.04 7.55 -15.90
CA SER A 602 -0.81 7.93 -14.51
C SER A 602 0.05 6.92 -13.78
N ARG A 603 -0.20 5.63 -14.00
CA ARG A 603 0.59 4.55 -13.41
C ARG A 603 2.06 4.68 -13.83
N LYS A 604 2.31 4.95 -15.11
CA LYS A 604 3.66 5.20 -15.64
C LYS A 604 4.30 6.43 -15.00
N ARG A 605 3.60 7.57 -14.95
CA ARG A 605 4.07 8.80 -14.27
C ARG A 605 4.41 8.55 -12.80
N ILE A 606 3.63 7.75 -12.08
CA ILE A 606 3.93 7.37 -10.70
C ILE A 606 5.19 6.50 -10.64
N TYR A 607 5.34 5.46 -11.48
CA TYR A 607 6.56 4.64 -11.53
C TYR A 607 7.82 5.45 -11.85
N GLU A 608 7.74 6.37 -12.81
CA GLU A 608 8.83 7.28 -13.15
C GLU A 608 9.20 8.17 -11.96
N SER A 609 8.21 8.72 -11.26
CA SER A 609 8.44 9.51 -10.05
C SER A 609 9.12 8.68 -8.94
N ILE A 610 8.77 7.40 -8.77
CA ILE A 610 9.43 6.48 -7.81
C ILE A 610 10.88 6.24 -8.21
N ASN A 611 11.14 5.99 -9.50
CA ASN A 611 12.48 5.74 -10.03
C ASN A 611 13.38 6.97 -9.82
N ASN A 612 12.91 8.14 -10.22
CA ASN A 612 13.66 9.39 -10.18
C ASN A 612 13.81 9.97 -8.76
N SER A 613 12.98 9.55 -7.81
CA SER A 613 13.05 10.02 -6.43
C SER A 613 14.23 9.47 -5.67
N SER A 614 14.96 10.34 -4.96
CA SER A 614 16.04 9.93 -4.05
C SER A 614 15.59 10.07 -2.60
N PHE A 615 15.23 8.94 -1.98
CA PHE A 615 14.91 8.86 -0.55
C PHE A 615 16.17 8.75 0.32
N SER A 616 17.35 8.66 -0.30
CA SER A 616 18.62 8.48 0.39
C SER A 616 19.27 9.80 0.84
N LYS A 617 18.54 10.92 0.78
CA LYS A 617 19.06 12.22 1.23
C LYS A 617 19.11 12.24 2.76
N ILE A 618 20.25 12.63 3.31
CA ILE A 618 20.47 12.68 4.77
C ILE A 618 19.43 13.56 5.50
N GLY A 619 18.95 14.63 4.86
CA GLY A 619 17.87 15.46 5.41
C GLY A 619 16.58 14.68 5.69
N VAL A 620 16.21 13.75 4.80
CA VAL A 620 15.05 12.86 4.98
C VAL A 620 15.29 11.90 6.15
N PHE A 621 16.50 11.31 6.24
CA PHE A 621 16.83 10.43 7.36
C PHE A 621 16.72 11.15 8.71
N LYS A 622 17.22 12.39 8.79
CA LYS A 622 17.15 13.20 10.00
C LYS A 622 15.71 13.56 10.36
N GLU A 623 14.89 13.94 9.39
CA GLU A 623 13.46 14.19 9.60
C GLU A 623 12.74 12.95 10.15
N LYS A 624 12.90 11.79 9.51
CA LYS A 624 12.22 10.56 9.94
C LYS A 624 12.74 10.03 11.27
N TYR A 625 14.05 10.14 11.50
CA TYR A 625 14.65 9.86 12.80
C TYR A 625 14.05 10.72 13.90
N ASN A 626 13.97 12.03 13.69
CA ASN A 626 13.40 12.94 14.67
C ASN A 626 11.92 12.64 14.90
N ASN A 627 11.12 12.40 13.86
CA ASN A 627 9.71 12.05 14.01
C ASN A 627 9.51 10.81 14.89
N LEU A 628 10.32 9.77 14.70
CA LEU A 628 10.25 8.57 15.53
C LEU A 628 10.82 8.78 16.94
N LYS A 629 11.93 9.52 17.09
CA LYS A 629 12.49 9.92 18.41
C LYS A 629 11.44 10.67 19.22
N TYR A 630 10.75 11.61 18.58
CA TYR A 630 9.65 12.39 19.14
C TYR A 630 8.48 11.49 19.54
N LYS A 631 8.08 10.55 18.68
CA LYS A 631 7.02 9.59 19.00
C LYS A 631 7.35 8.74 20.23
N LEU A 632 8.60 8.29 20.37
CA LEU A 632 9.04 7.35 21.40
C LEU A 632 9.52 8.02 22.70
N GLY A 633 9.87 9.30 22.67
CA GLY A 633 10.52 9.99 23.80
C GLY A 633 11.96 9.53 24.09
N ARG A 634 12.55 8.72 23.21
CA ARG A 634 13.92 8.20 23.33
C ARG A 634 14.55 7.99 21.95
N ILE A 635 15.86 7.80 21.93
CA ILE A 635 16.58 7.42 20.69
C ILE A 635 15.96 6.12 20.14
N PRO A 636 15.46 6.13 18.89
CA PRO A 636 14.90 4.95 18.25
C PRO A 636 16.00 3.95 17.88
N SER A 637 15.70 2.68 18.10
CA SER A 637 16.49 1.54 17.61
C SER A 637 16.07 1.18 16.18
N LEU A 638 16.90 0.44 15.45
CA LEU A 638 16.58 -0.12 14.13
C LEU A 638 15.30 -0.95 14.18
N HIS A 639 15.14 -1.75 15.24
CA HIS A 639 13.93 -2.53 15.47
C HIS A 639 12.69 -1.66 15.72
N ASP A 640 12.82 -0.48 16.34
CA ASP A 640 11.69 0.46 16.50
C ASP A 640 11.20 0.98 15.15
N PHE A 641 12.11 1.28 14.21
CA PHE A 641 11.72 1.66 12.84
C PHE A 641 10.91 0.55 12.16
N ALA A 642 11.31 -0.71 12.33
CA ALA A 642 10.63 -1.85 11.74
C ALA A 642 9.21 -2.04 12.27
N ILE A 643 9.00 -1.88 13.58
CA ILE A 643 7.69 -2.05 14.21
C ILE A 643 6.75 -0.89 13.90
N ASN A 644 7.26 0.34 13.85
CA ASN A 644 6.42 1.53 13.65
C ASN A 644 6.13 1.81 12.17
N GLY A 645 6.85 1.19 11.22
CA GLY A 645 6.63 1.39 9.78
C GLY A 645 6.91 2.81 9.28
N GLU A 646 7.66 3.62 10.04
CA GLU A 646 7.88 5.05 9.74
C GLU A 646 9.01 5.32 8.74
N PHE A 647 9.97 4.40 8.62
CA PHE A 647 11.09 4.52 7.66
C PHE A 647 11.83 3.19 7.51
N ASN A 648 12.32 2.85 6.31
CA ASN A 648 13.20 1.69 6.12
C ASN A 648 14.64 2.05 6.59
N PRO A 649 15.13 1.48 7.71
CA PRO A 649 16.44 1.83 8.24
C PRO A 649 17.60 1.36 7.34
N GLU A 650 17.37 0.45 6.39
CA GLU A 650 18.39 0.05 5.42
C GLU A 650 18.79 1.18 4.48
N LEU A 651 17.91 2.15 4.24
CA LEU A 651 18.27 3.35 3.47
C LEU A 651 19.35 4.16 4.20
N ILE A 652 19.27 4.23 5.54
CA ILE A 652 20.30 4.86 6.38
C ILE A 652 21.59 4.06 6.29
N LEU A 653 21.49 2.75 6.53
CA LEU A 653 22.65 1.87 6.63
C LEU A 653 23.34 1.62 5.29
N ASN A 654 22.68 1.76 4.15
CA ASN A 654 23.30 1.64 2.83
C ASN A 654 23.90 2.95 2.32
N HIS A 655 23.64 4.07 2.99
CA HIS A 655 24.23 5.35 2.62
C HIS A 655 25.76 5.33 2.79
N SER A 656 26.49 5.91 1.83
CA SER A 656 27.96 5.85 1.79
C SER A 656 28.66 6.55 2.97
N ARG A 657 27.98 7.53 3.58
CA ARG A 657 28.49 8.27 4.75
C ARG A 657 28.46 7.47 6.05
N PHE A 658 27.58 6.49 6.17
CA PHE A 658 27.34 5.79 7.43
C PHE A 658 27.79 4.33 7.30
N ASP A 659 28.75 3.96 8.14
CA ASP A 659 29.23 2.58 8.23
C ASP A 659 28.31 1.73 9.10
N SER A 660 27.72 2.32 10.14
CA SER A 660 26.77 1.68 11.04
C SER A 660 25.72 2.68 11.56
N TYR A 661 24.72 2.17 12.28
CA TYR A 661 23.73 3.04 12.94
C TYR A 661 24.36 3.95 14.00
N HIS A 662 25.43 3.49 14.68
CA HIS A 662 26.21 4.32 15.58
C HIS A 662 26.76 5.58 14.90
N ASN A 663 27.36 5.44 13.71
CA ASN A 663 27.89 6.59 12.96
C ASN A 663 26.78 7.53 12.45
N PHE A 664 25.59 6.99 12.21
CA PHE A 664 24.43 7.82 11.90
C PHE A 664 24.00 8.65 13.11
N LEU A 665 23.84 8.03 14.29
CA LEU A 665 23.45 8.73 15.52
C LEU A 665 24.44 9.83 15.90
N ASP A 666 25.74 9.53 15.85
CA ASP A 666 26.83 10.49 16.09
C ASP A 666 26.76 11.71 15.15
N TYR A 667 26.23 11.52 13.94
CA TYR A 667 26.06 12.60 12.96
C TYR A 667 24.76 13.40 13.15
N VAL A 668 23.65 12.77 13.55
CA VAL A 668 22.32 13.41 13.52
C VAL A 668 21.81 13.87 14.87
N ASP A 669 22.24 13.25 15.97
CA ASP A 669 21.69 13.46 17.31
C ASP A 669 22.72 14.08 18.25
N ASN A 670 22.51 15.35 18.61
CA ASN A 670 23.41 16.09 19.50
C ASN A 670 23.43 15.52 20.93
N ASP A 671 22.39 14.77 21.34
CA ASP A 671 22.32 14.14 22.66
C ASP A 671 23.14 12.84 22.70
N TYR A 672 23.50 12.30 21.52
CA TYR A 672 24.26 11.06 21.40
C TYR A 672 25.76 11.31 21.56
N ASN A 673 26.27 11.09 22.78
CA ASN A 673 27.67 11.31 23.13
C ASN A 673 28.40 9.99 23.44
N SER A 674 28.34 9.03 22.52
CA SER A 674 29.03 7.75 22.67
C SER A 674 30.14 7.61 21.65
N THR A 675 31.24 6.94 22.03
CA THR A 675 32.37 6.67 21.13
C THR A 675 32.63 5.18 21.04
N LEU A 676 32.83 4.69 19.81
CA LEU A 676 33.30 3.33 19.55
C LEU A 676 34.71 3.39 18.95
N SER A 677 35.52 2.38 19.23
CA SER A 677 36.80 2.15 18.58
C SER A 677 36.62 1.78 17.10
N ASP A 678 37.65 2.00 16.28
CA ASP A 678 37.64 1.61 14.86
C ASP A 678 37.29 0.13 14.68
N ALA A 679 37.73 -0.69 15.64
CA ALA A 679 37.44 -2.09 15.72
C ALA A 679 35.92 -2.37 15.85
N GLU A 680 35.29 -1.78 16.85
CA GLU A 680 33.85 -1.91 17.09
C GLU A 680 33.02 -1.37 15.91
N VAL A 681 33.45 -0.27 15.30
CA VAL A 681 32.80 0.29 14.11
C VAL A 681 32.89 -0.68 12.93
N ALA A 682 34.06 -1.30 12.72
CA ALA A 682 34.24 -2.24 11.63
C ALA A 682 33.31 -3.45 11.76
N SER A 683 33.22 -4.10 12.92
CA SER A 683 32.32 -5.25 13.08
C SER A 683 30.84 -4.87 12.92
N LEU A 684 30.42 -3.70 13.44
CA LEU A 684 29.06 -3.18 13.19
C LEU A 684 28.81 -2.89 11.72
N LYS A 685 29.81 -2.40 10.98
CA LYS A 685 29.72 -2.16 9.54
C LYS A 685 29.44 -3.44 8.77
N PHE A 686 30.11 -4.53 9.08
CA PHE A 686 29.81 -5.80 8.43
C PHE A 686 28.38 -6.26 8.70
N ILE A 687 27.92 -6.22 9.96
CA ILE A 687 26.54 -6.58 10.28
C ILE A 687 25.55 -5.67 9.54
N SER A 688 25.79 -4.35 9.56
CA SER A 688 24.93 -3.34 8.95
C SER A 688 24.86 -3.44 7.42
N LYS A 689 25.95 -3.78 6.75
CA LYS A 689 26.01 -3.83 5.27
C LYS A 689 25.68 -5.21 4.71
N LYS A 690 25.93 -6.30 5.46
CA LYS A 690 25.87 -7.69 4.96
C LYS A 690 24.79 -8.55 5.58
N LEU A 691 24.46 -8.32 6.86
CA LEU A 691 23.53 -9.19 7.59
C LEU A 691 22.18 -8.52 7.87
N ILE A 692 22.10 -7.19 7.78
CA ILE A 692 20.93 -6.43 8.21
C ILE A 692 19.65 -6.81 7.47
N LYS A 693 19.75 -7.24 6.19
CA LYS A 693 18.61 -7.68 5.39
C LYS A 693 17.93 -8.92 5.96
N GLY A 694 18.59 -9.70 6.82
CA GLY A 694 17.99 -10.86 7.45
C GLY A 694 17.59 -11.96 6.46
N ILE A 695 18.36 -12.16 5.39
CA ILE A 695 17.98 -13.09 4.30
C ILE A 695 17.93 -14.55 4.78
N ARG A 696 18.81 -14.92 5.72
CA ARG A 696 18.76 -16.20 6.43
C ARG A 696 19.22 -16.03 7.88
N PRO A 697 18.79 -16.90 8.81
CA PRO A 697 19.06 -16.73 10.23
C PRO A 697 20.43 -17.26 10.66
N HIS A 698 21.11 -18.08 9.85
CA HIS A 698 22.30 -18.86 10.24
C HIS A 698 23.42 -18.00 10.84
N GLU A 699 23.84 -16.95 10.14
CA GLU A 699 24.89 -16.03 10.62
C GLU A 699 24.49 -15.35 11.94
N LEU A 700 23.23 -14.91 12.04
CA LEU A 700 22.70 -14.20 13.22
C LEU A 700 22.63 -15.11 14.45
N VAL A 701 22.30 -16.40 14.24
CA VAL A 701 22.30 -17.42 15.30
C VAL A 701 23.72 -17.71 15.76
N ILE A 702 24.69 -17.86 14.85
CA ILE A 702 26.11 -18.03 15.21
C ILE A 702 26.60 -16.86 16.06
N LEU A 703 26.35 -15.63 15.62
CA LEU A 703 26.72 -14.42 16.36
C LEU A 703 26.06 -14.36 17.75
N SER A 704 24.80 -14.79 17.86
CA SER A 704 24.09 -14.89 19.14
C SER A 704 24.74 -15.93 20.06
N CYS A 705 25.08 -17.12 19.55
CA CYS A 705 25.76 -18.16 20.33
C CYS A 705 27.13 -17.71 20.83
N LEU A 706 27.93 -17.05 19.98
CA LEU A 706 29.23 -16.49 20.38
C LEU A 706 29.08 -15.51 21.54
N LYS A 707 28.09 -14.61 21.49
CA LYS A 707 27.80 -13.64 22.56
C LYS A 707 27.41 -14.32 23.88
N PHE A 708 26.54 -15.33 23.85
CA PHE A 708 26.04 -15.96 25.09
C PHE A 708 26.99 -17.01 25.68
N ASN A 709 27.66 -17.79 24.83
CA ASN A 709 28.44 -18.95 25.25
C ASN A 709 29.96 -18.76 25.15
N ASN A 710 30.42 -17.68 24.51
CA ASN A 710 31.82 -17.48 24.06
C ASN A 710 32.30 -18.51 23.02
N TYR A 711 31.44 -19.38 22.51
CA TYR A 711 31.74 -20.33 21.44
C TYR A 711 30.46 -20.79 20.75
N PHE A 712 30.58 -21.49 19.63
CA PHE A 712 29.50 -22.28 19.04
C PHE A 712 30.02 -23.63 18.51
N THR A 713 29.12 -24.60 18.35
CA THR A 713 29.37 -25.84 17.60
C THR A 713 28.31 -26.00 16.51
N VAL A 714 28.63 -26.74 15.44
CA VAL A 714 27.66 -26.98 14.35
C VAL A 714 26.40 -27.67 14.87
N ASN A 715 26.54 -28.67 15.74
CA ASN A 715 25.41 -29.37 16.35
C ASN A 715 24.49 -28.45 17.16
N GLN A 716 25.06 -27.49 17.90
CA GLN A 716 24.27 -26.50 18.64
C GLN A 716 23.46 -25.60 17.70
N ILE A 717 24.07 -25.15 16.61
CA ILE A 717 23.41 -24.29 15.61
C ILE A 717 22.32 -25.06 14.86
N GLU A 718 22.59 -26.30 14.41
CA GLU A 718 21.59 -27.17 13.76
C GLU A 718 20.37 -27.37 14.66
N LYS A 719 20.60 -27.67 15.94
CA LYS A 719 19.53 -27.84 16.93
C LYS A 719 18.70 -26.57 17.08
N TYR A 720 19.33 -25.41 17.27
CA TYR A 720 18.63 -24.14 17.45
C TYR A 720 17.81 -23.74 16.21
N LEU A 721 18.38 -23.92 15.01
CA LEU A 721 17.70 -23.62 13.75
C LEU A 721 16.45 -24.49 13.55
N ASN A 722 16.55 -25.78 13.89
CA ASN A 722 15.42 -26.70 13.83
C ASN A 722 14.33 -26.32 14.85
N GLU A 723 14.70 -26.12 16.12
CA GLU A 723 13.74 -25.83 17.20
C GLU A 723 13.03 -24.48 17.03
N LYS A 724 13.74 -23.44 16.59
CA LYS A 724 13.19 -22.07 16.52
C LYS A 724 12.60 -21.72 15.15
N TYR A 725 13.18 -22.22 14.07
CA TYR A 725 12.81 -21.83 12.71
C TYR A 725 12.28 -22.99 11.86
N GLY A 726 12.29 -24.23 12.36
CA GLY A 726 11.86 -25.41 11.59
C GLY A 726 12.84 -25.83 10.50
N LEU A 727 14.08 -25.34 10.54
CA LEU A 727 15.08 -25.59 9.50
C LEU A 727 15.95 -26.81 9.84
N SER A 728 15.56 -27.98 9.33
CA SER A 728 16.33 -29.23 9.45
C SER A 728 17.38 -29.41 8.33
N ASN A 729 18.39 -30.26 8.54
CA ASN A 729 19.41 -30.63 7.54
C ASN A 729 20.20 -29.44 6.95
N GLN A 730 20.60 -28.50 7.81
CA GLN A 730 21.18 -27.21 7.39
C GLN A 730 22.72 -27.18 7.35
N PHE A 731 23.40 -28.31 7.44
CA PHE A 731 24.87 -28.38 7.48
C PHE A 731 25.58 -27.53 6.40
N LYS A 732 25.17 -27.64 5.12
CA LYS A 732 25.76 -26.86 4.02
C LYS A 732 25.60 -25.34 4.24
N SER A 733 24.44 -24.91 4.70
CA SER A 733 24.14 -23.51 4.99
C SER A 733 24.91 -22.99 6.21
N ILE A 734 25.11 -23.83 7.24
CA ILE A 734 25.93 -23.50 8.40
C ILE A 734 27.40 -23.39 8.01
N ARG A 735 27.93 -24.35 7.23
CA ARG A 735 29.28 -24.31 6.68
C ARG A 735 29.49 -23.01 5.88
N ASN A 736 28.55 -22.66 5.00
CA ASN A 736 28.60 -21.42 4.24
C ASN A 736 28.54 -20.16 5.13
N ALA A 737 27.72 -20.16 6.18
CA ALA A 737 27.64 -19.07 7.14
C ALA A 737 28.97 -18.87 7.90
N ILE A 738 29.65 -19.95 8.28
CA ILE A 738 31.00 -19.91 8.89
C ILE A 738 32.00 -19.28 7.91
N ASN A 739 32.02 -19.75 6.65
CA ASN A 739 32.88 -19.22 5.59
C ASN A 739 32.63 -17.74 5.27
N TYR A 740 31.37 -17.31 5.38
CA TYR A 740 30.97 -15.93 5.16
C TYR A 740 31.40 -15.03 6.33
N LEU A 741 31.14 -15.46 7.57
CA LEU A 741 31.53 -14.71 8.77
C LEU A 741 33.05 -14.63 8.98
N SER A 742 33.81 -15.61 8.47
CA SER A 742 35.28 -15.60 8.49
C SER A 742 35.90 -14.79 7.35
N MET A 743 35.09 -14.14 6.50
CA MET A 743 35.52 -13.39 5.30
C MET A 743 36.19 -14.24 4.20
N ASN A 744 36.26 -15.57 4.37
CA ASN A 744 36.83 -16.47 3.38
C ASN A 744 36.05 -16.47 2.07
N PHE A 745 34.75 -16.18 2.12
CA PHE A 745 33.91 -15.99 0.93
C PHE A 745 34.50 -14.95 -0.05
N TYR A 746 35.23 -13.94 0.40
CA TYR A 746 35.77 -12.85 -0.44
C TYR A 746 37.24 -13.04 -0.88
N ARG A 747 37.89 -14.13 -0.49
CA ARG A 747 39.26 -14.45 -0.95
C ARG A 747 39.24 -14.89 -2.42
N LYS A 748 40.24 -14.48 -3.21
CA LYS A 748 40.38 -14.91 -4.62
C LYS A 748 40.67 -16.41 -4.70
N GLU A 749 40.14 -17.06 -5.74
CA GLU A 749 40.64 -18.38 -6.18
C GLU A 749 42.09 -18.19 -6.65
N THR A 750 43.05 -18.78 -5.94
CA THR A 750 44.42 -18.94 -6.43
C THR A 750 44.37 -20.03 -7.51
N SER A 751 44.77 -19.71 -8.73
CA SER A 751 45.01 -20.73 -9.75
C SER A 751 46.13 -21.65 -9.28
N ASP A 752 45.91 -22.96 -9.35
CA ASP A 752 46.90 -24.00 -9.07
C ASP A 752 48.12 -23.87 -9.99
N ASP A 753 49.07 -23.04 -9.58
CA ASP A 753 50.51 -23.07 -9.89
C ASP A 753 51.10 -21.73 -9.46
N TYR A 754 51.60 -21.66 -8.22
CA TYR A 754 52.90 -21.10 -7.85
C TYR A 754 53.00 -20.97 -6.32
N GLN A 755 54.23 -21.18 -5.84
CA GLN A 755 54.64 -21.38 -4.46
C GLN A 755 54.20 -20.30 -3.44
N ALA A 756 54.18 -20.77 -2.20
CA ALA A 756 53.96 -20.08 -0.93
C ALA A 756 54.57 -18.66 -0.81
N ASN A 757 53.91 -17.86 0.05
CA ASN A 757 54.29 -16.54 0.54
C ASN A 757 54.17 -15.40 -0.47
N THR A 758 52.96 -14.85 -0.62
CA THR A 758 52.75 -13.40 -0.84
C THR A 758 51.25 -13.06 -0.74
N VAL A 759 50.92 -12.15 0.18
CA VAL A 759 49.70 -11.31 0.26
C VAL A 759 48.43 -11.92 -0.37
N THR A 760 47.54 -12.45 0.48
CA THR A 760 46.15 -12.79 0.14
C THR A 760 45.45 -11.59 -0.49
N SER A 761 45.41 -11.55 -1.82
CA SER A 761 44.75 -10.45 -2.52
C SER A 761 43.24 -10.68 -2.51
N PHE A 762 42.51 -9.89 -1.70
CA PHE A 762 41.05 -9.83 -1.74
C PHE A 762 40.56 -9.36 -3.11
N VAL A 763 39.32 -9.68 -3.48
CA VAL A 763 38.65 -9.01 -4.60
C VAL A 763 38.57 -7.51 -4.24
N SER A 764 39.40 -6.69 -4.89
CA SER A 764 39.93 -5.41 -4.38
C SER A 764 38.91 -4.28 -4.10
N LYS A 765 37.61 -4.52 -4.32
CA LYS A 765 36.52 -3.58 -4.03
C LYS A 765 35.61 -3.99 -2.88
N GLU A 766 35.78 -5.18 -2.30
CA GLU A 766 34.87 -5.71 -1.26
C GLU A 766 35.52 -5.88 0.11
N LYS A 767 36.72 -5.31 0.30
CA LYS A 767 37.38 -5.30 1.61
C LYS A 767 36.63 -4.34 2.54
N ILE A 768 35.59 -4.84 3.20
CA ILE A 768 34.76 -4.06 4.13
C ILE A 768 35.48 -3.86 5.46
N ILE A 769 36.39 -4.77 5.80
CA ILE A 769 37.17 -4.75 7.04
C ILE A 769 38.59 -5.28 6.78
N ASP A 770 39.59 -4.68 7.43
CA ASP A 770 41.01 -5.06 7.33
C ASP A 770 41.44 -6.16 8.34
N TYR A 771 40.52 -6.67 9.15
CA TYR A 771 40.75 -7.66 10.20
C TYR A 771 40.25 -9.05 9.75
N GLU A 772 41.12 -10.06 9.84
CA GLU A 772 40.72 -11.47 9.77
C GLU A 772 40.17 -11.93 11.14
N ASP A 773 39.33 -12.96 11.17
CA ASP A 773 38.81 -13.58 12.40
C ASP A 773 38.11 -12.63 13.39
N ILE A 774 37.31 -11.71 12.85
CA ILE A 774 36.62 -10.67 13.61
C ILE A 774 35.76 -11.27 14.71
N PHE A 775 34.95 -12.30 14.41
CA PHE A 775 33.93 -12.81 15.33
C PHE A 775 34.38 -14.04 16.13
N PHE A 776 35.15 -14.94 15.49
CA PHE A 776 35.62 -16.19 16.08
C PHE A 776 36.97 -16.57 15.47
N ASN A 777 37.74 -17.40 16.18
CA ASN A 777 39.02 -17.91 15.70
C ASN A 777 38.76 -18.96 14.61
N PHE A 778 39.11 -18.67 13.36
CA PHE A 778 38.89 -19.59 12.24
C PHE A 778 40.03 -20.60 12.15
N ASP A 779 39.69 -21.87 11.91
CA ASP A 779 40.65 -22.94 11.68
C ASP A 779 40.34 -23.62 10.35
N GLU A 780 41.28 -23.53 9.40
CA GLU A 780 41.08 -24.01 8.03
C GLU A 780 41.09 -25.54 7.95
N GLU A 781 41.89 -26.23 8.77
CA GLU A 781 41.92 -27.70 8.79
C GLU A 781 40.59 -28.24 9.33
N ILE A 782 40.11 -27.68 10.44
CA ILE A 782 38.82 -28.04 11.02
C ILE A 782 37.67 -27.68 10.08
N TYR A 783 37.72 -26.53 9.42
CA TYR A 783 36.70 -26.15 8.46
C TYR A 783 36.65 -27.14 7.28
N ASN A 784 37.80 -27.57 6.76
CA ASN A 784 37.85 -28.52 5.65
C ASN A 784 37.26 -29.89 6.03
N ASP A 785 37.40 -30.34 7.28
CA ASP A 785 36.84 -31.60 7.80
C ASP A 785 35.63 -31.40 8.74
N LEU A 786 34.87 -30.32 8.55
CA LEU A 786 33.81 -29.90 9.49
C LEU A 786 32.68 -30.93 9.66
N GLU A 787 32.43 -31.76 8.64
CA GLU A 787 31.37 -32.77 8.68
C GLU A 787 31.65 -33.86 9.74
N ASN A 788 32.92 -34.20 9.95
CA ASN A 788 33.36 -35.12 10.99
C ASN A 788 33.59 -34.43 12.34
N ASN A 789 33.66 -33.08 12.36
CA ASN A 789 34.02 -32.28 13.53
C ASN A 789 32.87 -31.35 14.00
N LYS A 790 31.61 -31.80 13.90
CA LYS A 790 30.44 -30.97 14.24
C LYS A 790 30.38 -30.48 15.69
N ASP A 791 31.06 -31.14 16.61
CA ASP A 791 31.16 -30.76 18.03
C ASP A 791 32.37 -29.88 18.35
N PHE A 792 33.21 -29.56 17.35
CA PHE A 792 34.31 -28.63 17.55
C PHE A 792 33.80 -27.27 18.00
N LYS A 793 34.46 -26.69 19.00
CA LYS A 793 34.11 -25.40 19.58
C LYS A 793 34.88 -24.28 18.88
N PHE A 794 34.20 -23.57 18.00
CA PHE A 794 34.73 -22.31 17.47
C PHE A 794 34.63 -21.25 18.56
N GLU A 795 35.77 -20.92 19.18
CA GLU A 795 35.86 -19.93 20.25
C GLU A 795 35.72 -18.50 19.71
N ILE A 796 35.07 -17.66 20.50
CA ILE A 796 34.98 -16.23 20.24
C ILE A 796 36.38 -15.62 20.11
N SER A 797 36.55 -14.73 19.14
CA SER A 797 37.83 -14.04 18.97
C SER A 797 38.07 -13.09 20.14
N HIS A 798 39.35 -12.83 20.44
CA HIS A 798 39.69 -11.83 21.45
C HIS A 798 39.08 -10.46 21.13
N TYR A 799 39.04 -10.13 19.83
CA TYR A 799 38.50 -8.88 19.32
C TYR A 799 36.99 -8.73 19.57
N PHE A 800 36.18 -9.73 19.18
CA PHE A 800 34.74 -9.63 19.38
C PHE A 800 34.40 -9.66 20.86
N LYS A 801 35.13 -10.48 21.64
CA LYS A 801 35.02 -10.50 23.09
C LYS A 801 35.31 -9.13 23.71
N SER A 802 36.32 -8.39 23.26
CA SER A 802 36.58 -7.04 23.76
C SER A 802 35.50 -6.04 23.37
N CYS A 803 34.94 -6.15 22.15
CA CYS A 803 33.83 -5.29 21.72
C CYS A 803 32.58 -5.48 22.61
N LEU A 804 32.25 -6.74 22.94
CA LEU A 804 31.06 -7.06 23.75
C LEU A 804 31.11 -6.53 25.20
N ILE A 805 32.29 -6.13 25.70
CA ILE A 805 32.42 -5.50 27.03
C ILE A 805 31.86 -4.07 27.02
N ASN A 806 31.93 -3.37 25.88
CA ASN A 806 31.42 -2.02 25.75
C ASN A 806 29.88 -2.03 25.65
N PRO A 807 29.15 -1.44 26.62
CA PRO A 807 27.69 -1.46 26.61
C PRO A 807 27.07 -0.77 25.38
N VAL A 808 27.75 0.26 24.84
CA VAL A 808 27.28 0.97 23.64
C VAL A 808 27.32 0.06 22.43
N TYR A 809 28.46 -0.62 22.23
CA TYR A 809 28.61 -1.60 21.15
C TYR A 809 27.59 -2.72 21.29
N LEU A 810 27.47 -3.28 22.50
CA LEU A 810 26.56 -4.38 22.79
C LEU A 810 25.11 -4.05 22.41
N ASN A 811 24.64 -2.85 22.76
CA ASN A 811 23.29 -2.39 22.42
C ASN A 811 23.08 -2.30 20.90
N HIS A 812 24.03 -1.72 20.17
CA HIS A 812 23.95 -1.61 18.70
C HIS A 812 24.01 -2.97 18.02
N PHE A 813 24.87 -3.86 18.51
CA PHE A 813 24.97 -5.23 18.02
C PHE A 813 23.66 -6.00 18.23
N GLU A 814 23.10 -5.95 19.44
CA GLU A 814 21.84 -6.62 19.76
C GLU A 814 20.67 -6.09 18.93
N ASP A 815 20.59 -4.77 18.75
CA ASP A 815 19.55 -4.12 17.96
C ASP A 815 19.64 -4.52 16.47
N ALA A 816 20.84 -4.50 15.89
CA ALA A 816 21.04 -4.93 14.50
C ALA A 816 20.69 -6.42 14.30
N VAL A 817 21.12 -7.30 15.21
CA VAL A 817 20.77 -8.74 15.16
C VAL A 817 19.26 -8.93 15.32
N LYS A 818 18.63 -8.23 16.26
CA LYS A 818 17.18 -8.30 16.50
C LYS A 818 16.39 -7.82 15.30
N TYR A 819 16.77 -6.69 14.69
CA TYR A 819 16.17 -6.17 13.46
C TYR A 819 16.29 -7.19 12.32
N ALA A 820 17.48 -7.74 12.09
CA ALA A 820 17.70 -8.69 11.00
C ALA A 820 16.89 -9.99 11.20
N ILE A 821 16.78 -10.50 12.44
CA ILE A 821 15.92 -11.66 12.75
C ILE A 821 14.43 -11.32 12.53
N PHE A 822 14.01 -10.12 12.94
CA PHE A 822 12.63 -9.66 12.70
C PHE A 822 12.33 -9.60 11.19
N LYS A 823 13.24 -9.04 10.40
CA LYS A 823 13.10 -8.99 8.94
C LYS A 823 13.07 -10.38 8.31
N TYR A 824 13.92 -11.31 8.76
CA TYR A 824 13.84 -12.70 8.33
C TYR A 824 12.44 -13.28 8.59
N ALA A 825 11.93 -13.13 9.81
CA ALA A 825 10.64 -13.69 10.21
C ALA A 825 9.46 -13.13 9.40
N GLN A 826 9.49 -11.84 9.08
CA GLN A 826 8.43 -11.16 8.33
C GLN A 826 8.54 -11.40 6.81
N VAL A 827 9.76 -11.30 6.27
CA VAL A 827 9.98 -11.20 4.82
C VAL A 827 10.59 -12.45 4.23
N TYR A 828 11.48 -13.20 4.88
CA TYR A 828 12.22 -14.28 4.20
C TYR A 828 11.95 -15.68 4.74
N LYS A 829 11.24 -15.82 5.85
CA LYS A 829 10.86 -17.13 6.40
C LYS A 829 9.99 -17.89 5.39
N SER A 830 10.57 -18.94 4.82
CA SER A 830 9.94 -19.83 3.85
C SER A 830 10.48 -21.25 4.06
N ASN A 831 9.74 -22.24 3.55
CA ASN A 831 10.23 -23.62 3.43
C ASN A 831 11.22 -23.77 2.26
N ASP A 832 11.19 -22.84 1.31
CA ASP A 832 12.08 -22.80 0.16
C ASP A 832 13.32 -21.93 0.41
N LYS A 833 14.37 -22.12 -0.41
CA LYS A 833 15.62 -21.35 -0.34
C LYS A 833 15.40 -19.86 -0.58
N PHE A 834 14.49 -19.53 -1.50
CA PHE A 834 14.13 -18.18 -1.89
C PHE A 834 12.64 -17.98 -1.65
N ARG A 835 12.25 -16.78 -1.25
CA ARG A 835 10.84 -16.38 -1.22
C ARG A 835 10.48 -15.79 -2.58
N LEU A 836 9.40 -16.30 -3.16
CA LEU A 836 8.88 -15.81 -4.44
C LEU A 836 8.57 -14.32 -4.37
N TYR A 837 8.94 -13.63 -5.44
CA TYR A 837 8.68 -12.21 -5.70
C TYR A 837 9.31 -11.24 -4.69
N GLU A 838 10.29 -11.72 -3.92
CA GLU A 838 11.19 -10.88 -3.15
C GLU A 838 12.48 -10.60 -3.94
N LYS A 839 13.10 -9.46 -3.63
CA LYS A 839 14.31 -9.00 -4.28
C LYS A 839 15.58 -9.55 -3.63
N TYR A 840 16.51 -9.95 -4.49
CA TYR A 840 17.82 -10.48 -4.10
C TYR A 840 18.92 -9.84 -4.95
N SER A 841 20.03 -9.45 -4.31
CA SER A 841 21.24 -9.14 -5.04
C SER A 841 21.95 -10.44 -5.47
N ARG A 842 22.88 -10.34 -6.43
CA ARG A 842 23.69 -11.49 -6.84
C ARG A 842 24.42 -12.14 -5.66
N GLU A 843 24.96 -11.33 -4.76
CA GLU A 843 25.63 -11.83 -3.55
C GLU A 843 24.68 -12.63 -2.66
N ASP A 844 23.47 -12.12 -2.45
CA ASP A 844 22.43 -12.78 -1.66
C ASP A 844 22.09 -14.15 -2.24
N VAL A 845 21.98 -14.23 -3.57
CA VAL A 845 21.75 -15.48 -4.30
C VAL A 845 22.89 -16.46 -4.10
N LEU A 846 24.15 -16.04 -4.26
CA LEU A 846 25.31 -16.92 -4.05
C LEU A 846 25.35 -17.49 -2.63
N ARG A 847 25.02 -16.66 -1.63
CA ARG A 847 24.95 -17.09 -0.22
C ARG A 847 23.87 -18.13 0.01
N LEU A 848 22.67 -17.92 -0.53
CA LEU A 848 21.54 -18.85 -0.40
C LEU A 848 21.75 -20.16 -1.17
N LEU A 849 22.49 -20.11 -2.29
CA LEU A 849 22.94 -21.29 -3.01
C LEU A 849 24.16 -21.99 -2.37
N ASN A 850 24.67 -21.46 -1.25
CA ASN A 850 25.82 -21.97 -0.51
C ASN A 850 27.13 -22.03 -1.31
N TRP A 851 27.34 -21.09 -2.24
CA TRP A 851 28.60 -21.01 -2.99
C TRP A 851 29.75 -20.60 -2.07
N GLU A 852 30.91 -21.24 -2.22
CA GLU A 852 32.04 -21.04 -1.32
C GLU A 852 32.82 -19.75 -1.56
N ARG A 853 32.71 -19.17 -2.75
CA ARG A 853 33.45 -17.96 -3.16
C ARG A 853 32.54 -16.94 -3.79
N PHE A 854 32.81 -15.67 -3.48
CA PHE A 854 32.18 -14.54 -4.11
C PHE A 854 32.58 -14.43 -5.58
N MET A 855 31.61 -14.10 -6.42
CA MET A 855 31.84 -13.76 -7.82
C MET A 855 31.15 -12.44 -8.11
N ASN A 856 31.90 -11.48 -8.66
CA ASN A 856 31.32 -10.20 -9.03
C ASN A 856 30.36 -10.34 -10.23
N ALA A 857 29.58 -9.29 -10.50
CA ALA A 857 28.59 -9.29 -11.58
C ALA A 857 29.19 -9.58 -12.96
N GLN A 858 30.45 -9.19 -13.22
CA GLN A 858 31.13 -9.46 -14.49
C GLN A 858 31.45 -10.95 -14.66
N ASN A 859 31.88 -11.62 -13.59
CA ASN A 859 32.24 -13.03 -13.58
C ASN A 859 31.00 -13.94 -13.67
N ILE A 860 29.89 -13.53 -13.06
CA ILE A 860 28.59 -14.21 -13.19
C ILE A 860 28.01 -13.95 -14.59
N GLY A 861 27.97 -12.70 -15.03
CA GLY A 861 27.23 -12.29 -16.22
C GLY A 861 25.72 -12.44 -16.03
N GLY A 862 25.02 -12.92 -17.06
CA GLY A 862 23.59 -13.23 -17.02
C GLY A 862 23.26 -14.59 -16.39
N TYR A 863 24.21 -15.53 -16.34
CA TYR A 863 24.00 -16.85 -15.72
C TYR A 863 25.35 -17.53 -15.44
N LYS A 864 25.36 -18.43 -14.46
CA LYS A 864 26.55 -19.24 -14.18
C LYS A 864 26.18 -20.61 -13.61
N VAL A 865 26.69 -21.68 -14.22
CA VAL A 865 26.55 -23.04 -13.68
C VAL A 865 27.71 -23.33 -12.74
N LYS A 866 27.43 -23.62 -11.47
CA LYS A 866 28.42 -24.10 -10.46
C LYS A 866 27.69 -24.84 -9.34
N TYR A 867 28.34 -25.84 -8.73
CA TYR A 867 27.82 -26.59 -7.57
C TYR A 867 26.40 -27.16 -7.74
N ASN A 868 26.07 -27.70 -8.92
CA ASN A 868 24.72 -28.16 -9.29
C ASN A 868 23.62 -27.08 -9.15
N THR A 869 23.99 -25.81 -9.32
CA THR A 869 23.05 -24.68 -9.34
C THR A 869 23.33 -23.77 -10.54
N CYS A 870 22.30 -23.10 -11.03
CA CYS A 870 22.37 -22.15 -12.13
C CYS A 870 21.41 -20.97 -11.88
N PRO A 871 21.85 -19.92 -11.17
CA PRO A 871 21.09 -18.68 -11.13
C PRO A 871 21.16 -17.96 -12.49
N ILE A 872 20.00 -17.56 -13.00
CA ILE A 872 19.83 -16.76 -14.22
C ILE A 872 19.31 -15.38 -13.82
N PHE A 873 20.01 -14.33 -14.24
CA PHE A 873 19.69 -12.94 -13.99
C PHE A 873 19.32 -12.23 -15.30
N VAL A 874 18.09 -11.72 -15.36
CA VAL A 874 17.55 -11.03 -16.54
C VAL A 874 17.22 -9.57 -16.19
N THR A 875 17.63 -8.67 -17.06
CA THR A 875 17.09 -7.30 -17.10
C THR A 875 16.15 -7.25 -18.29
N TYR A 876 14.85 -7.08 -18.01
CA TYR A 876 13.78 -7.28 -18.98
C TYR A 876 13.75 -6.13 -20.01
N ASP A 877 13.59 -4.91 -19.53
CA ASP A 877 13.62 -3.68 -20.33
C ASP A 877 15.05 -3.15 -20.41
N LYS A 878 15.52 -3.02 -21.64
CA LYS A 878 16.85 -2.50 -21.94
C LYS A 878 16.70 -1.13 -22.57
N LYS A 879 17.49 -0.16 -22.11
CA LYS A 879 17.51 1.19 -22.70
C LYS A 879 17.90 1.10 -24.17
N ASP A 880 17.35 1.99 -25.01
CA ASP A 880 17.65 2.06 -26.45
C ASP A 880 19.16 2.17 -26.74
N ASP A 881 19.90 2.78 -25.81
CA ASP A 881 21.36 3.00 -25.88
C ASP A 881 22.21 1.80 -25.38
N ILE A 882 21.61 0.63 -25.08
CA ILE A 882 22.35 -0.54 -24.63
C ILE A 882 23.21 -1.12 -25.77
N SER A 883 24.40 -1.63 -25.45
CA SER A 883 25.22 -2.29 -26.46
C SER A 883 24.50 -3.52 -27.04
N GLU A 884 24.46 -3.64 -28.37
CA GLU A 884 23.90 -4.80 -29.09
C GLU A 884 24.45 -6.13 -28.57
N THR A 885 25.71 -6.12 -28.08
CA THR A 885 26.40 -7.29 -27.50
C THR A 885 25.69 -7.92 -26.31
N ILE A 886 24.88 -7.17 -25.57
CA ILE A 886 24.15 -7.63 -24.38
C ILE A 886 22.61 -7.49 -24.53
N ASN A 887 22.15 -7.10 -25.72
CA ASN A 887 20.72 -6.91 -26.02
C ASN A 887 19.98 -8.23 -26.34
N TYR A 888 20.02 -9.20 -25.43
CA TYR A 888 19.29 -10.47 -25.55
C TYR A 888 17.76 -10.28 -25.59
N GLU A 889 17.04 -11.08 -26.37
CA GLU A 889 15.57 -11.05 -26.47
C GLU A 889 14.96 -12.04 -25.47
N ASP A 890 15.28 -11.85 -24.18
CA ASP A 890 14.67 -12.64 -23.10
C ASP A 890 13.22 -12.18 -22.92
N GLN A 891 12.25 -13.09 -22.95
CA GLN A 891 10.85 -12.71 -22.91
C GLN A 891 9.97 -13.75 -22.22
N PHE A 892 8.93 -13.27 -21.56
CA PHE A 892 7.83 -14.11 -21.15
C PHE A 892 7.01 -14.56 -22.35
N LEU A 893 6.84 -15.87 -22.54
CA LEU A 893 5.92 -16.44 -23.53
C LEU A 893 4.52 -16.64 -22.94
N SER A 894 4.46 -16.92 -21.64
CA SER A 894 3.25 -16.94 -20.81
C SER A 894 3.66 -16.78 -19.34
N LYS A 895 2.71 -16.78 -18.40
CA LYS A 895 3.00 -16.76 -16.96
C LYS A 895 3.80 -17.97 -16.46
N GLN A 896 3.84 -19.07 -17.23
CA GLN A 896 4.56 -20.28 -16.88
C GLN A 896 5.69 -20.62 -17.85
N LEU A 897 5.87 -19.84 -18.93
CA LEU A 897 6.87 -20.11 -19.95
C LEU A 897 7.78 -18.90 -20.18
N PHE A 898 9.09 -19.13 -20.11
CA PHE A 898 10.10 -18.11 -20.29
C PHE A 898 11.07 -18.51 -21.41
N SER A 899 11.27 -17.60 -22.37
CA SER A 899 12.30 -17.73 -23.39
C SER A 899 13.55 -17.00 -22.93
N TRP A 900 14.68 -17.70 -22.93
CA TRP A 900 15.95 -17.17 -22.44
C TRP A 900 17.09 -17.45 -23.41
N MET A 901 17.91 -16.44 -23.68
CA MET A 901 19.07 -16.57 -24.57
C MET A 901 20.37 -16.66 -23.79
N SER A 902 21.21 -17.62 -24.18
CA SER A 902 22.58 -17.70 -23.67
C SER A 902 23.45 -16.51 -24.14
N ARG A 903 24.56 -16.28 -23.44
CA ARG A 903 25.61 -15.32 -23.87
C ARG A 903 26.12 -15.62 -25.29
N ASN A 904 26.62 -14.60 -25.96
CA ASN A 904 27.17 -14.70 -27.32
C ASN A 904 28.32 -15.72 -27.41
N ASN A 905 28.48 -16.29 -28.59
CA ASN A 905 29.50 -17.30 -28.91
C ASN A 905 29.36 -18.57 -28.05
N ARG A 906 28.12 -19.04 -27.91
CA ARG A 906 27.79 -20.29 -27.22
C ARG A 906 27.02 -21.21 -28.17
N LYS A 907 27.44 -22.47 -28.17
CA LYS A 907 26.79 -23.57 -28.88
C LYS A 907 26.17 -24.57 -27.91
N ILE A 908 25.24 -25.39 -28.37
CA ILE A 908 24.65 -26.48 -27.57
C ILE A 908 25.74 -27.39 -26.98
N SER A 909 26.83 -27.63 -27.72
CA SER A 909 27.98 -28.42 -27.29
C SER A 909 28.96 -27.67 -26.36
N SER A 910 28.64 -26.45 -25.91
CA SER A 910 29.51 -25.72 -24.97
C SER A 910 29.41 -26.36 -23.60
N SER A 911 30.55 -26.68 -22.99
CA SER A 911 30.62 -27.31 -21.66
C SER A 911 29.85 -26.55 -20.57
N GLU A 912 29.75 -25.22 -20.68
CA GLU A 912 28.99 -24.39 -19.76
C GLU A 912 27.46 -24.54 -19.88
N LEU A 913 26.96 -24.97 -21.04
CA LEU A 913 25.52 -25.18 -21.29
C LEU A 913 25.11 -26.65 -21.19
N GLU A 914 26.05 -27.58 -21.31
CA GLU A 914 25.81 -29.03 -21.23
C GLU A 914 24.95 -29.43 -20.01
N PRO A 915 25.15 -28.89 -18.79
CA PRO A 915 24.30 -29.22 -17.63
C PRO A 915 22.85 -28.74 -17.78
N ILE A 916 22.61 -27.65 -18.51
CA ILE A 916 21.27 -27.11 -18.78
C ILE A 916 20.61 -27.91 -19.91
N VAL A 917 21.38 -28.28 -20.94
CA VAL A 917 20.91 -29.05 -22.10
C VAL A 917 20.51 -30.48 -21.70
N ASN A 918 21.33 -31.16 -20.90
CA ASN A 918 21.11 -32.55 -20.50
C ASN A 918 20.22 -32.71 -19.26
N TYR A 919 19.95 -31.61 -18.54
CA TYR A 919 19.10 -31.46 -17.35
C TYR A 919 18.78 -32.75 -16.57
N THR A 920 19.59 -33.02 -15.54
CA THR A 920 19.39 -34.18 -14.65
C THR A 920 19.10 -33.76 -13.21
N ASP A 921 20.06 -33.10 -12.57
CA ASP A 921 20.01 -32.71 -11.15
C ASP A 921 20.62 -31.30 -10.96
N LEU A 922 20.11 -30.34 -11.75
CA LEU A 922 20.56 -28.95 -11.75
C LEU A 922 19.45 -28.03 -11.23
N ASP A 923 19.74 -27.27 -10.18
CA ASP A 923 18.79 -26.28 -9.63
C ASP A 923 18.91 -24.97 -10.41
N ILE A 924 17.98 -24.70 -11.33
CA ILE A 924 17.96 -23.49 -12.16
C ILE A 924 16.97 -22.49 -11.58
N GLU A 925 17.45 -21.30 -11.24
CA GLU A 925 16.70 -20.28 -10.49
C GLU A 925 16.63 -18.97 -11.28
N LEU A 926 15.43 -18.43 -11.50
CA LEU A 926 15.21 -17.22 -12.30
C LEU A 926 15.06 -15.97 -11.45
N PHE A 927 15.84 -14.95 -11.79
CA PHE A 927 15.83 -13.63 -11.17
C PHE A 927 15.67 -12.53 -12.23
N ILE A 928 14.64 -11.69 -12.11
CA ILE A 928 14.32 -10.65 -13.11
C ILE A 928 14.25 -9.27 -12.45
N GLN A 929 14.82 -8.26 -13.09
CA GLN A 929 14.54 -6.84 -12.82
C GLN A 929 13.95 -6.21 -14.09
N LYS A 930 13.07 -5.20 -13.95
CA LYS A 930 12.49 -4.55 -15.13
C LYS A 930 13.57 -3.76 -15.85
N SER A 931 14.20 -2.81 -15.18
CA SER A 931 15.29 -2.02 -15.75
C SER A 931 16.45 -1.82 -14.77
N ASN A 932 17.61 -1.39 -15.28
CA ASN A 932 18.77 -1.05 -14.45
C ASN A 932 18.54 0.14 -13.52
N ASP A 933 17.52 0.97 -13.77
CA ASP A 933 17.19 2.11 -12.91
C ASP A 933 16.53 1.68 -11.59
N GLU A 934 16.11 0.42 -11.46
CA GLU A 934 15.56 -0.13 -10.23
C GLU A 934 16.60 -0.49 -9.16
N GLY A 935 17.89 -0.59 -9.52
CA GLY A 935 18.97 -0.94 -8.61
C GLY A 935 19.76 -2.19 -9.05
N ILE A 936 20.35 -2.89 -8.08
CA ILE A 936 21.21 -4.07 -8.30
C ILE A 936 20.53 -5.40 -7.95
N GLU A 937 19.25 -5.33 -7.56
CA GLU A 937 18.48 -6.44 -7.00
C GLU A 937 17.41 -6.89 -7.99
N PHE A 938 17.16 -8.20 -7.99
CA PHE A 938 16.28 -8.86 -8.95
C PHE A 938 15.19 -9.59 -8.18
N TYR A 939 13.96 -9.53 -8.67
CA TYR A 939 12.87 -10.34 -8.14
C TYR A 939 13.13 -11.81 -8.43
N TYR A 940 13.05 -12.66 -7.41
CA TYR A 940 13.03 -14.11 -7.61
C TYR A 940 11.67 -14.55 -8.17
N VAL A 941 11.68 -15.13 -9.37
CA VAL A 941 10.45 -15.47 -10.10
C VAL A 941 10.06 -16.93 -9.91
N GLY A 942 11.02 -17.81 -9.69
CA GLY A 942 10.80 -19.23 -9.45
C GLY A 942 11.88 -20.12 -10.07
N LYS A 943 11.66 -21.43 -9.96
CA LYS A 943 12.52 -22.46 -10.53
C LYS A 943 12.23 -22.65 -12.01
N LEU A 944 13.27 -22.97 -12.78
CA LEU A 944 13.16 -23.26 -14.21
C LEU A 944 13.41 -24.73 -14.51
N THR A 945 12.51 -25.31 -15.30
CA THR A 945 12.70 -26.62 -15.91
C THR A 945 12.84 -26.45 -17.42
N PRO A 946 13.98 -26.82 -18.05
CA PRO A 946 14.14 -26.71 -19.49
C PRO A 946 13.17 -27.64 -20.22
N LEU A 947 12.51 -27.12 -21.25
CA LEU A 947 11.59 -27.87 -22.10
C LEU A 947 12.21 -28.12 -23.48
N GLU A 948 12.67 -27.06 -24.12
CA GLU A 948 13.19 -27.06 -25.49
C GLU A 948 14.41 -26.15 -25.57
N HIS A 949 15.29 -26.41 -26.54
CA HIS A 949 16.42 -25.52 -26.84
C HIS A 949 16.77 -25.55 -28.32
N ASP A 950 17.14 -24.39 -28.86
CA ASP A 950 17.48 -24.20 -30.27
C ASP A 950 18.83 -23.48 -30.41
N GLN A 951 19.65 -23.91 -31.38
CA GLN A 951 20.85 -23.18 -31.77
C GLN A 951 20.48 -22.05 -32.74
N LEU A 952 20.70 -20.81 -32.33
CA LEU A 952 20.44 -19.61 -33.13
C LEU A 952 21.72 -18.81 -33.38
N TYR A 953 21.62 -17.77 -34.21
CA TYR A 953 22.69 -16.81 -34.48
C TYR A 953 22.14 -15.39 -34.33
N ARG A 954 22.84 -14.54 -33.57
CA ARG A 954 22.57 -13.10 -33.50
C ARG A 954 23.54 -12.35 -34.38
N GLU A 955 23.05 -11.40 -35.15
CA GLU A 955 23.88 -10.48 -35.92
C GLU A 955 24.19 -9.25 -35.06
N ILE A 956 25.47 -8.96 -34.90
CA ILE A 956 25.97 -7.84 -34.09
C ILE A 956 27.08 -7.19 -34.90
N GLU A 957 26.96 -5.90 -35.19
CA GLU A 957 27.92 -5.17 -36.03
C GLU A 957 28.27 -5.89 -37.37
N GLY A 958 27.30 -6.57 -37.99
CA GLY A 958 27.47 -7.31 -39.25
C GLY A 958 28.19 -8.66 -39.15
N LYS A 959 28.38 -9.20 -37.93
CA LYS A 959 28.95 -10.54 -37.68
C LYS A 959 27.94 -11.44 -36.99
N GLN A 960 27.89 -12.72 -37.40
CA GLN A 960 27.03 -13.72 -36.77
C GLN A 960 27.71 -14.37 -35.56
N HIS A 961 27.03 -14.29 -34.42
CA HIS A 961 27.44 -14.87 -33.15
C HIS A 961 26.48 -16.00 -32.77
N PRO A 962 26.96 -17.25 -32.61
CA PRO A 962 26.09 -18.34 -32.19
C PRO A 962 25.61 -18.12 -30.76
N ILE A 963 24.33 -18.39 -30.52
CA ILE A 963 23.67 -18.40 -29.21
C ILE A 963 22.76 -19.63 -29.09
N VAL A 964 22.39 -20.01 -27.88
CA VAL A 964 21.38 -21.04 -27.63
C VAL A 964 20.18 -20.37 -26.97
N ASN A 965 18.98 -20.57 -27.53
CA ASN A 965 17.74 -20.13 -26.93
C ASN A 965 17.08 -21.30 -26.22
N PHE A 966 16.72 -21.14 -24.96
CA PHE A 966 16.01 -22.13 -24.16
C PHE A 966 14.59 -21.68 -23.90
N LYS A 967 13.64 -22.62 -23.93
CA LYS A 967 12.31 -22.43 -23.37
C LYS A 967 12.23 -23.16 -22.03
N PHE A 968 11.91 -22.42 -20.99
CA PHE A 968 11.78 -22.95 -19.64
C PHE A 968 10.33 -22.94 -19.18
N LYS A 969 9.93 -23.97 -18.45
CA LYS A 969 8.75 -23.94 -17.57
C LYS A 969 9.14 -23.32 -16.23
N ILE A 970 8.41 -22.31 -15.78
CA ILE A 970 8.55 -21.69 -14.47
C ILE A 970 7.68 -22.45 -13.46
N SER A 971 8.22 -22.74 -12.27
CA SER A 971 7.46 -23.30 -11.15
C SER A 971 7.75 -22.53 -9.84
N PRO A 972 6.71 -22.06 -9.12
CA PRO A 972 5.30 -22.02 -9.56
C PRO A 972 5.08 -20.99 -10.68
N GLU A 973 3.87 -20.97 -11.22
CA GLU A 973 3.44 -19.96 -12.19
C GLU A 973 3.60 -18.52 -11.65
N VAL A 974 3.97 -17.58 -12.51
CA VAL A 974 4.18 -16.17 -12.12
C VAL A 974 2.85 -15.49 -11.84
N LYS A 975 2.76 -14.79 -10.72
CA LYS A 975 1.62 -13.96 -10.37
C LYS A 975 1.29 -12.90 -11.43
N ASP A 976 0.01 -12.69 -11.67
CA ASP A 976 -0.54 -11.78 -12.67
C ASP A 976 0.01 -10.36 -12.56
N GLU A 977 0.16 -9.85 -11.35
CA GLU A 977 0.59 -8.48 -11.12
C GLU A 977 2.06 -8.30 -11.47
N LEU A 978 2.92 -9.24 -11.05
CA LEU A 978 4.34 -9.21 -11.37
C LEU A 978 4.58 -9.49 -12.85
N TYR A 979 3.82 -10.40 -13.44
CA TYR A 979 3.83 -10.63 -14.87
C TYR A 979 3.50 -9.36 -15.64
N SER A 980 2.33 -8.75 -15.34
CA SER A 980 1.87 -7.48 -15.92
C SER A 980 2.87 -6.34 -15.72
N TYR A 981 3.53 -6.28 -14.57
CA TYR A 981 4.57 -5.29 -14.31
C TYR A 981 5.75 -5.40 -15.28
N PHE A 982 6.18 -6.62 -15.61
CA PHE A 982 7.27 -6.83 -16.56
C PHE A 982 6.84 -6.65 -18.02
N ILE A 983 5.60 -7.03 -18.38
CA ILE A 983 5.18 -7.03 -19.80
C ILE A 983 4.50 -5.74 -20.28
N ASN A 984 3.98 -4.89 -19.39
CA ASN A 984 3.27 -3.67 -19.76
C ASN A 984 4.21 -2.43 -19.72
N ASP A 985 4.13 -1.58 -20.75
CA ASP A 985 4.98 -0.40 -21.02
C ASP A 985 4.39 0.95 -20.56
#